data_AF-A0A2B7YRA7-F1
#
_entry.id   AF-A0A2B7YRA7-F1
#
_cell.length_a   1.000
_cell.length_b   1.000
_cell.length_c   1.000
_cell.angle_alpha   90.00
_cell.angle_beta   90.00
_cell.angle_gamma   90.00
#
_symmetry.space_group_name_H-M   'P 1'
#
loop_
_entity.id
_entity.type
_entity.pdbx_description
1 polymer ?
#
loop_
_entity_poly.entity_id
_entity_poly.type
_entity_poly.pdbx_seq_one_letter_code
_entity_poly.pdbx_strand_id
1 'polypeptide(L)'
;MDSHSRLEYVINHVFLPPKLPQCNDNSLPASKGLIGVLLRSLNSFKEFISTERRSQWDCCAAMLQAMMDLRQSDGRLSPQRLEERLLKMTPGDVLSLQITSQNAGVIVRRLSNAYVFELFELSAHNTDVMATKGRLIRCFPGPAITIKASRLADGDFCQTLAECLAELDRETPPDAWEISIKANTHFPEVRDSVHPKYVTEMLVGDVQRIYKRTRDDVAWKNELFPWRRSPLWLLLRVALQTTLADFGSPLTKRDNNYKSFMVYFMAQILSDAQQAQLTNDLLFVMAAKITRRLLKLQPTHRDPWLQYVEAQVETTTTWLKSSWELLEKDLATTMEVDWNYSYPYLRKNTVLKLATLRPYLESVKHRPIILSSNRPKTPLKNRPPLLISPNGLPHLPEPADEEGERLALAHVERWVRTDLEDWVTEHLSDDNACRFVASLFREYHVRARKIYADSPEDVSLMILTLLSLWVAADKCTIERHSLIRDYNPGILSSVFEPLLLPKKTLHDQLIGVLDYLDTRKDEADKSCPSIFSSINDRRSFSVRFFEQSPSHQALYQEILETATKERSEKMSELAEMQKAYKSQIKSLQTMFCETRERWDRQKKVIRHSPGCRKCKAAKIASQLAIKVHEWPLPQKSLTAKSVIFHLSIPEDIANWLDTTYSLIVDILSPGLHVAGMSHKLYTLENYEPLSEFSHSRGKRLKLASTSKLVVNTHFATKTMESNPSEEDICVNNGMHYRVCDMNRINFLGDMLTHCDISNACSLQLLNGQY
;
A
#
# COMPACT_ATOMS: atom_id res chain seq x y z
N MET A 1 16.66 -21.94 -16.89
CA MET A 1 15.43 -22.46 -16.26
C MET A 1 15.83 -23.26 -15.03
N ASP A 2 15.49 -22.73 -13.84
CA ASP A 2 15.77 -23.38 -12.55
C ASP A 2 14.97 -24.69 -12.37
N SER A 3 15.24 -25.45 -11.31
CA SER A 3 14.53 -26.70 -11.02
C SER A 3 13.06 -26.48 -10.66
N HIS A 4 12.74 -25.37 -9.99
CA HIS A 4 11.41 -25.02 -9.53
C HIS A 4 10.43 -24.75 -10.69
N SER A 5 10.82 -23.88 -11.63
CA SER A 5 10.04 -23.57 -12.84
C SER A 5 9.80 -24.80 -13.72
N ARG A 6 10.73 -25.77 -13.75
CA ARG A 6 10.54 -27.03 -14.49
C ARG A 6 9.47 -27.90 -13.85
N LEU A 7 9.44 -27.94 -12.52
CA LEU A 7 8.43 -28.69 -11.77
C LEU A 7 7.05 -28.06 -11.95
N GLU A 8 6.94 -26.72 -11.90
CA GLU A 8 5.69 -26.01 -12.18
C GLU A 8 5.15 -26.30 -13.58
N TYR A 9 6.01 -26.28 -14.62
CA TYR A 9 5.61 -26.67 -15.98
C TYR A 9 5.02 -28.08 -16.00
N VAL A 10 5.70 -29.07 -15.40
CA VAL A 10 5.20 -30.45 -15.34
C VAL A 10 3.85 -30.50 -14.61
N ILE A 11 3.68 -29.79 -13.50
CA ILE A 11 2.43 -29.74 -12.74
C ILE A 11 1.31 -29.12 -13.58
N ASN A 12 1.55 -27.99 -14.24
CA ASN A 12 0.56 -27.31 -15.09
C ASN A 12 0.03 -28.25 -16.19
N HIS A 13 0.92 -29.00 -16.83
CA HIS A 13 0.56 -29.86 -17.95
C HIS A 13 0.00 -31.22 -17.52
N VAL A 14 0.45 -31.80 -16.40
CA VAL A 14 0.01 -33.11 -15.90
C VAL A 14 -1.25 -33.00 -15.03
N PHE A 15 -1.24 -32.09 -14.05
CA PHE A 15 -2.33 -31.92 -13.08
C PHE A 15 -3.41 -30.95 -13.57
N LEU A 16 -3.03 -29.92 -14.34
CA LEU A 16 -3.95 -28.88 -14.80
C LEU A 16 -4.70 -28.23 -13.61
N PRO A 17 -3.98 -27.50 -12.73
CA PRO A 17 -4.56 -26.85 -11.56
C PRO A 17 -5.53 -25.72 -11.96
N PRO A 18 -6.35 -25.20 -11.03
CA PRO A 18 -7.30 -24.12 -11.32
C PRO A 18 -6.64 -22.84 -11.83
N LYS A 19 -5.46 -22.50 -11.32
CA LYS A 19 -4.66 -21.35 -11.77
C LYS A 19 -3.62 -21.83 -12.77
N LEU A 20 -3.85 -21.52 -14.05
CA LEU A 20 -2.93 -21.83 -15.15
C LEU A 20 -2.14 -20.58 -15.55
N PRO A 21 -0.96 -20.75 -16.18
CA PRO A 21 -0.24 -19.64 -16.78
C PRO A 21 -1.12 -18.94 -17.82
N GLN A 22 -0.84 -17.65 -18.07
CA GLN A 22 -1.63 -16.81 -18.98
C GLN A 22 -0.89 -16.54 -20.31
N CYS A 23 0.28 -17.16 -20.49
CA CYS A 23 1.12 -17.10 -21.67
C CYS A 23 1.82 -18.45 -21.90
N ASN A 24 2.31 -18.66 -23.11
CA ASN A 24 3.03 -19.86 -23.49
C ASN A 24 4.24 -20.13 -22.56
N ASP A 25 4.23 -21.28 -21.89
CA ASP A 25 5.29 -21.74 -20.99
C ASP A 25 6.18 -22.84 -21.60
N ASN A 26 5.97 -23.16 -22.89
CA ASN A 26 6.75 -24.17 -23.58
C ASN A 26 8.18 -23.68 -23.82
N SER A 27 9.15 -24.48 -23.38
CA SER A 27 10.56 -24.29 -23.69
C SER A 27 11.25 -25.64 -23.86
N LEU A 28 12.42 -25.66 -24.52
CA LEU A 28 13.20 -26.89 -24.69
C LEU A 28 13.62 -27.50 -23.34
N PRO A 29 14.11 -26.74 -22.33
CA PRO A 29 14.41 -27.29 -21.01
C PRO A 29 13.18 -27.85 -20.30
N ALA A 30 12.02 -27.21 -20.43
CA ALA A 30 10.77 -27.68 -19.85
C ALA A 30 10.30 -29.00 -20.49
N SER A 31 10.37 -29.09 -21.82
CA SER A 31 10.03 -30.29 -22.59
C SER A 31 10.94 -31.47 -22.26
N LYS A 32 12.26 -31.25 -22.22
CA LYS A 32 13.24 -32.25 -21.77
C LYS A 32 13.01 -32.65 -20.30
N GLY A 33 12.64 -31.68 -19.46
CA GLY A 33 12.28 -31.91 -18.06
C GLY A 33 11.09 -32.86 -17.92
N LEU A 34 10.01 -32.65 -18.68
CA LEU A 34 8.83 -33.51 -18.66
C LEU A 34 9.15 -34.95 -19.09
N ILE A 35 9.89 -35.14 -20.19
CA ILE A 35 10.32 -36.48 -20.63
C ILE A 35 11.22 -37.12 -19.58
N GLY A 36 12.16 -36.36 -19.03
CA GLY A 36 13.08 -36.85 -18.00
C GLY A 36 12.39 -37.30 -16.72
N VAL A 37 11.42 -36.53 -16.20
CA VAL A 37 10.62 -36.93 -15.03
C VAL A 37 9.84 -38.22 -15.36
N LEU A 38 9.19 -38.29 -16.52
CA LEU A 38 8.41 -39.45 -16.93
C LEU A 38 9.27 -40.71 -17.08
N LEU A 39 10.47 -40.59 -17.67
CA LEU A 39 11.43 -41.67 -17.83
C LEU A 39 11.94 -42.18 -16.47
N ARG A 40 12.30 -41.26 -15.55
CA ARG A 40 12.69 -41.64 -14.18
C ARG A 40 11.56 -42.38 -13.49
N SER A 41 10.33 -41.88 -13.55
CA SER A 41 9.16 -42.54 -12.97
C SER A 41 8.90 -43.91 -13.57
N LEU A 42 9.08 -44.06 -14.88
CA LEU A 42 8.90 -45.33 -15.56
C LEU A 42 9.94 -46.35 -15.10
N ASN A 43 11.20 -45.94 -14.96
CA ASN A 43 12.27 -46.80 -14.46
C ASN A 43 12.02 -47.25 -13.01
N SER A 44 11.60 -46.34 -12.12
CA SER A 44 11.22 -46.73 -10.75
C SER A 44 9.98 -47.64 -10.73
N PHE A 45 8.99 -47.38 -11.59
CA PHE A 45 7.77 -48.19 -11.63
C PHE A 45 8.03 -49.64 -12.06
N LYS A 46 9.01 -49.86 -12.95
CA LYS A 46 9.41 -51.20 -13.43
C LYS A 46 9.89 -52.14 -12.33
N GLU A 47 10.36 -51.60 -11.22
CA GLU A 47 10.78 -52.39 -10.05
C GLU A 47 9.58 -53.12 -9.43
N PHE A 48 8.36 -52.61 -9.62
CA PHE A 48 7.12 -53.22 -9.12
C PHE A 48 6.45 -54.17 -10.12
N ILE A 49 7.02 -54.34 -11.32
CA ILE A 49 6.45 -55.17 -12.39
C ILE A 49 7.22 -56.49 -12.51
N SER A 50 6.47 -57.59 -12.70
CA SER A 50 7.05 -58.92 -12.93
C SER A 50 7.95 -58.97 -14.16
N THR A 51 8.98 -59.81 -14.11
CA THR A 51 10.00 -59.96 -15.16
C THR A 51 9.39 -60.29 -16.53
N GLU A 52 8.36 -61.12 -16.57
CA GLU A 52 7.65 -61.53 -17.80
C GLU A 52 7.00 -60.35 -18.54
N ARG A 53 6.62 -59.29 -17.84
CA ARG A 53 5.95 -58.11 -18.42
C ARG A 53 6.90 -56.93 -18.62
N ARG A 54 8.17 -57.05 -18.21
CA ARG A 54 9.13 -55.94 -18.18
C ARG A 54 9.57 -55.47 -19.57
N SER A 55 9.58 -56.35 -20.57
CA SER A 55 10.02 -56.05 -21.95
C SER A 55 9.25 -54.89 -22.60
N GLN A 56 7.94 -54.80 -22.42
CA GLN A 56 7.13 -53.69 -22.96
C GLN A 56 7.45 -52.36 -22.28
N TRP A 57 7.82 -52.38 -20.99
CA TRP A 57 8.25 -51.20 -20.25
C TRP A 57 9.68 -50.79 -20.61
N ASP A 58 10.58 -51.75 -20.85
CA ASP A 58 11.91 -51.47 -21.40
C ASP A 58 11.81 -50.78 -22.76
N CYS A 59 10.91 -51.25 -23.62
CA CYS A 59 10.61 -50.59 -24.90
C CYS A 59 10.11 -49.15 -24.70
N CYS A 60 9.20 -48.91 -23.75
CA CYS A 60 8.75 -47.55 -23.42
C CYS A 60 9.89 -46.66 -22.88
N ALA A 61 10.77 -47.20 -22.04
CA ALA A 61 11.94 -46.47 -21.53
C ALA A 61 12.89 -46.08 -22.67
N ALA A 62 13.20 -47.02 -23.55
CA ALA A 62 14.05 -46.81 -24.71
C ALA A 62 13.45 -45.81 -25.70
N MET A 63 12.13 -45.84 -25.91
CA MET A 63 11.39 -44.87 -26.71
C MET A 63 11.54 -43.45 -26.13
N LEU A 64 11.33 -43.26 -24.83
CA LEU A 64 11.45 -41.96 -24.17
C LEU A 64 12.89 -41.43 -24.19
N GLN A 65 13.89 -42.30 -24.01
CA GLN A 65 15.30 -41.94 -24.12
C GLN A 65 15.63 -41.49 -25.55
N ALA A 66 15.19 -42.25 -26.56
CA ALA A 66 15.39 -41.90 -27.97
C ALA A 66 14.75 -40.55 -28.32
N MET A 67 13.57 -40.22 -27.79
CA MET A 67 12.95 -38.89 -27.96
C MET A 67 13.86 -37.75 -27.51
N MET A 68 14.66 -37.96 -26.45
CA MET A 68 15.61 -36.95 -25.96
C MET A 68 16.86 -36.88 -26.84
N ASP A 69 17.37 -38.04 -27.27
CA ASP A 69 18.64 -38.15 -28.00
C ASP A 69 18.54 -37.66 -29.46
N LEU A 70 17.36 -37.78 -30.07
CA LEU A 70 17.08 -37.32 -31.43
C LEU A 70 17.07 -35.80 -31.60
N ARG A 71 17.00 -35.05 -30.49
CA ARG A 71 16.97 -33.59 -30.51
C ARG A 71 18.37 -32.99 -30.38
N GLN A 72 18.65 -31.99 -31.21
CA GLN A 72 19.86 -31.19 -31.12
C GLN A 72 19.80 -30.22 -29.91
N SER A 73 20.89 -29.47 -29.69
CA SER A 73 20.98 -28.49 -28.59
C SER A 73 19.97 -27.35 -28.75
N ASP A 74 19.61 -27.00 -29.99
CA ASP A 74 18.60 -25.99 -30.33
C ASP A 74 17.16 -26.53 -30.28
N GLY A 75 16.98 -27.84 -30.05
CA GLY A 75 15.69 -28.50 -29.96
C GLY A 75 15.14 -29.04 -31.28
N ARG A 76 15.87 -28.91 -32.39
CA ARG A 76 15.46 -29.45 -33.70
C ARG A 76 15.70 -30.94 -33.81
N LEU A 77 14.92 -31.61 -34.66
CA LEU A 77 15.15 -33.02 -35.01
C LEU A 77 16.45 -33.16 -35.81
N SER A 78 17.36 -34.05 -35.39
CA SER A 78 18.55 -34.38 -36.19
C SER A 78 18.20 -35.44 -37.23
N PRO A 79 18.32 -35.14 -38.54
CA PRO A 79 18.04 -36.13 -39.59
C PRO A 79 19.03 -37.30 -39.52
N GLN A 80 20.31 -37.04 -39.28
CA GLN A 80 21.34 -38.09 -39.16
C GLN A 80 21.05 -39.04 -38.01
N ARG A 81 20.73 -38.51 -36.82
CA ARG A 81 20.40 -39.36 -35.65
C ARG A 81 19.10 -40.13 -35.87
N LEU A 82 18.13 -39.54 -36.57
CA LEU A 82 16.86 -40.20 -36.88
C LEU A 82 17.06 -41.36 -37.87
N GLU A 83 17.80 -41.13 -38.94
CA GLU A 83 18.16 -42.15 -39.93
C GLU A 83 18.88 -43.33 -39.25
N GLU A 84 19.95 -43.04 -38.49
CA GLU A 84 20.68 -44.05 -37.74
C GLU A 84 19.77 -44.84 -36.80
N ARG A 85 18.86 -44.14 -36.10
CA ARG A 85 17.96 -44.78 -35.15
C ARG A 85 16.95 -45.69 -35.84
N LEU A 86 16.36 -45.25 -36.95
CA LEU A 86 15.40 -46.03 -37.73
C LEU A 86 16.03 -47.33 -38.27
N LEU A 87 17.26 -47.24 -38.78
CA LEU A 87 18.02 -48.40 -39.28
C LEU A 87 18.39 -49.39 -38.17
N LYS A 88 18.66 -48.90 -36.96
CA LYS A 88 19.03 -49.72 -35.79
C LYS A 88 17.83 -50.34 -35.05
N MET A 89 16.58 -50.03 -35.44
CA MET A 89 15.39 -50.60 -34.78
C MET A 89 15.24 -52.11 -35.06
N THR A 90 15.00 -52.86 -34.01
CA THR A 90 14.70 -54.30 -34.02
C THR A 90 13.20 -54.58 -33.86
N PRO A 91 12.68 -55.73 -34.33
CA PRO A 91 11.27 -56.07 -34.17
C PRO A 91 10.79 -55.96 -32.71
N GLY A 92 9.76 -55.15 -32.49
CA GLY A 92 9.24 -54.81 -31.15
C GLY A 92 9.63 -53.40 -30.67
N ASP A 93 10.61 -52.76 -31.30
CA ASP A 93 11.01 -51.39 -30.96
C ASP A 93 9.94 -50.36 -31.38
N VAL A 94 9.84 -49.32 -30.55
CA VAL A 94 8.95 -48.19 -30.78
C VAL A 94 9.74 -46.89 -30.69
N LEU A 95 9.49 -46.00 -31.63
CA LEU A 95 9.98 -44.63 -31.64
C LEU A 95 8.80 -43.66 -31.62
N SER A 96 8.96 -42.51 -30.99
CA SER A 96 7.96 -41.45 -30.96
C SER A 96 8.63 -40.15 -31.34
N LEU A 97 8.00 -39.34 -32.19
CA LEU A 97 8.50 -38.07 -32.67
C LEU A 97 7.39 -37.02 -32.52
N GLN A 98 7.78 -35.84 -32.06
CA GLN A 98 6.94 -34.65 -32.14
C GLN A 98 7.41 -33.86 -33.36
N ILE A 99 6.54 -33.59 -34.33
CA ILE A 99 6.86 -32.67 -35.43
C ILE A 99 6.25 -31.32 -35.05
N THR A 100 7.08 -30.48 -34.44
CA THR A 100 6.64 -29.31 -33.68
C THR A 100 5.96 -28.28 -34.58
N SER A 101 6.59 -27.98 -35.72
CA SER A 101 6.11 -27.00 -36.70
C SER A 101 4.90 -27.48 -37.51
N GLN A 102 4.49 -28.74 -37.37
CA GLN A 102 3.29 -29.32 -38.01
C GLN A 102 2.23 -29.78 -37.00
N ASN A 103 2.35 -29.44 -35.71
CA ASN A 103 1.38 -29.86 -34.69
C ASN A 103 1.06 -31.38 -34.72
N ALA A 104 2.05 -32.20 -35.08
CA ALA A 104 1.84 -33.62 -35.36
C ALA A 104 2.68 -34.53 -34.47
N GLY A 105 2.10 -35.66 -34.08
CA GLY A 105 2.77 -36.78 -33.42
C GLY A 105 2.95 -37.92 -34.41
N VAL A 106 4.14 -38.53 -34.38
CA VAL A 106 4.49 -39.71 -35.17
C VAL A 106 4.95 -40.81 -34.22
N ILE A 107 4.33 -41.98 -34.28
CA ILE A 107 4.81 -43.18 -33.58
C ILE A 107 5.25 -44.19 -34.64
N VAL A 108 6.51 -44.62 -34.59
CA VAL A 108 7.06 -45.63 -35.50
C VAL A 108 7.19 -46.94 -34.75
N ARG A 109 6.59 -48.00 -35.27
CA ARG A 109 6.68 -49.35 -34.70
C ARG A 109 7.41 -50.27 -35.66
N ARG A 110 8.42 -50.98 -35.17
CA ARG A 110 9.13 -52.00 -35.95
C ARG A 110 8.42 -53.36 -35.79
N LEU A 111 7.80 -53.83 -36.87
CA LEU A 111 7.28 -55.20 -36.98
C LEU A 111 8.39 -56.13 -37.54
N SER A 112 8.11 -57.42 -37.75
CA SER A 112 9.13 -58.33 -38.32
C SER A 112 9.58 -57.88 -39.72
N ASN A 113 8.63 -57.66 -40.63
CA ASN A 113 8.91 -57.38 -42.06
C ASN A 113 8.58 -55.94 -42.50
N ALA A 114 8.17 -55.07 -41.58
CA ALA A 114 7.76 -53.70 -41.90
C ALA A 114 7.96 -52.73 -40.74
N TYR A 115 7.79 -51.45 -41.04
CA TYR A 115 7.67 -50.33 -40.10
C TYR A 115 6.27 -49.73 -40.25
N VAL A 116 5.60 -49.47 -39.14
CA VAL A 116 4.29 -48.80 -39.12
C VAL A 116 4.48 -47.41 -38.55
N PHE A 117 4.14 -46.38 -39.32
CA PHE A 117 4.14 -44.99 -38.90
C PHE A 117 2.70 -44.58 -38.60
N GLU A 118 2.40 -44.31 -37.34
CA GLU A 118 1.11 -43.87 -36.82
C GLU A 118 1.15 -42.34 -36.61
N LEU A 119 0.21 -41.63 -37.21
CA LEU A 119 0.26 -40.17 -37.36
C LEU A 119 -0.98 -39.55 -36.73
N PHE A 120 -0.85 -38.41 -36.05
CA PHE A 120 -2.01 -37.72 -35.48
C PHE A 120 -1.71 -36.28 -35.10
N GLU A 121 -2.76 -35.46 -35.09
CA GLU A 121 -2.76 -34.10 -34.58
C GLU A 121 -2.52 -34.06 -33.06
N LEU A 122 -1.70 -33.13 -32.55
CA LEU A 122 -1.45 -32.99 -31.11
C LEU A 122 -2.36 -31.96 -30.43
N SER A 123 -2.61 -30.82 -31.05
CA SER A 123 -3.41 -29.72 -30.50
C SER A 123 -4.60 -29.43 -31.40
N ALA A 124 -5.80 -29.35 -30.85
CA ALA A 124 -6.98 -28.93 -31.61
C ALA A 124 -7.01 -27.41 -31.76
N HIS A 125 -7.82 -26.92 -32.71
CA HIS A 125 -8.04 -25.50 -32.91
C HIS A 125 -8.59 -24.80 -31.67
N ASN A 126 -8.24 -23.51 -31.50
CA ASN A 126 -8.72 -22.67 -30.40
C ASN A 126 -10.25 -22.66 -30.35
N THR A 127 -10.91 -22.60 -31.50
CA THR A 127 -12.36 -22.62 -31.63
C THR A 127 -12.97 -23.89 -31.03
N ASP A 128 -12.43 -25.06 -31.34
CA ASP A 128 -12.91 -26.34 -30.83
C ASP A 128 -12.71 -26.47 -29.32
N VAL A 129 -11.55 -26.01 -28.81
CA VAL A 129 -11.26 -26.01 -27.37
C VAL A 129 -12.23 -25.09 -26.62
N MET A 130 -12.46 -23.88 -27.12
CA MET A 130 -13.30 -22.88 -26.47
C MET A 130 -14.80 -23.18 -26.59
N ALA A 131 -15.24 -23.78 -27.70
CA ALA A 131 -16.64 -24.13 -27.93
C ALA A 131 -17.08 -25.39 -27.16
N THR A 132 -16.14 -26.28 -26.83
CA THR A 132 -16.48 -27.58 -26.25
C THR A 132 -16.98 -27.47 -24.82
N LYS A 133 -18.25 -27.84 -24.62
CA LYS A 133 -18.80 -28.09 -23.27
C LYS A 133 -18.32 -29.46 -22.77
N GLY A 134 -17.43 -29.45 -21.77
CA GLY A 134 -16.96 -30.67 -21.13
C GLY A 134 -15.57 -31.10 -21.60
N ARG A 135 -15.47 -32.11 -22.48
CA ARG A 135 -14.18 -32.67 -22.95
C ARG A 135 -14.22 -33.00 -24.43
N LEU A 136 -13.18 -32.58 -25.15
CA LEU A 136 -12.96 -32.96 -26.55
C LEU A 136 -12.68 -34.46 -26.64
N ILE A 137 -13.50 -35.19 -27.39
CA ILE A 137 -13.28 -36.62 -27.67
C ILE A 137 -12.50 -36.72 -28.97
N ARG A 138 -11.26 -37.18 -28.89
CA ARG A 138 -10.35 -37.31 -30.03
C ARG A 138 -9.90 -38.76 -30.17
N CYS A 139 -9.69 -39.20 -31.41
CA CYS A 139 -9.30 -40.56 -31.76
C CYS A 139 -7.80 -40.59 -32.11
N PHE A 140 -7.05 -41.55 -31.57
CA PHE A 140 -5.60 -41.65 -31.75
C PHE A 140 -5.15 -43.10 -31.92
N PRO A 141 -4.13 -43.39 -32.74
CA PRO A 141 -3.59 -42.51 -33.77
C PRO A 141 -4.63 -42.25 -34.87
N GLY A 142 -4.36 -41.28 -35.74
CA GLY A 142 -5.18 -40.94 -36.89
C GLY A 142 -4.91 -41.92 -38.04
N PRO A 143 -4.28 -41.49 -39.16
CA PRO A 143 -3.85 -42.40 -40.22
C PRO A 143 -2.55 -43.12 -39.86
N ALA A 144 -2.28 -44.21 -40.56
CA ALA A 144 -0.98 -44.88 -40.48
C ALA A 144 -0.52 -45.44 -41.82
N ILE A 145 0.80 -45.53 -42.00
CA ILE A 145 1.41 -46.12 -43.19
C ILE A 145 2.33 -47.27 -42.80
N THR A 146 2.34 -48.32 -43.62
CA THR A 146 3.26 -49.45 -43.49
C THR A 146 4.32 -49.40 -44.58
N ILE A 147 5.59 -49.32 -44.18
CA ILE A 147 6.75 -49.33 -45.07
C ILE A 147 7.47 -50.68 -44.91
N LYS A 148 7.73 -51.40 -46.01
CA LYS A 148 8.46 -52.67 -45.96
C LYS A 148 9.86 -52.46 -45.40
N ALA A 149 10.32 -53.38 -44.56
CA ALA A 149 11.65 -53.30 -43.94
C ALA A 149 12.78 -53.22 -44.98
N SER A 150 12.63 -53.92 -46.12
CA SER A 150 13.59 -53.84 -47.23
C SER A 150 13.68 -52.46 -47.87
N ARG A 151 12.58 -51.69 -47.90
CA ARG A 151 12.58 -50.33 -48.43
C ARG A 151 13.14 -49.32 -47.43
N LEU A 152 12.94 -49.54 -46.13
CA LEU A 152 13.56 -48.69 -45.12
C LEU A 152 15.07 -48.97 -44.95
N ALA A 153 15.53 -50.17 -45.32
CA ALA A 153 16.96 -50.53 -45.33
C ALA A 153 17.73 -49.92 -46.51
N ASP A 154 17.03 -49.37 -47.51
CA ASP A 154 17.60 -48.59 -48.59
C ASP A 154 18.07 -47.24 -48.02
N GLY A 155 19.39 -47.02 -47.98
CA GLY A 155 20.02 -45.86 -47.32
C GLY A 155 19.49 -44.54 -47.87
N ASP A 156 19.40 -44.42 -49.19
CA ASP A 156 18.93 -43.21 -49.87
C ASP A 156 17.48 -42.88 -49.46
N PHE A 157 16.61 -43.91 -49.35
CA PHE A 157 15.22 -43.73 -48.94
C PHE A 157 15.11 -43.33 -47.46
N CYS A 158 15.86 -43.99 -46.58
CA CYS A 158 15.83 -43.70 -45.14
C CYS A 158 16.36 -42.30 -44.83
N GLN A 159 17.47 -41.92 -45.47
CA GLN A 159 18.04 -40.58 -45.39
C GLN A 159 17.03 -39.53 -45.84
N THR A 160 16.44 -39.69 -47.04
CA THR A 160 15.44 -38.75 -47.58
C THR A 160 14.23 -38.62 -46.65
N LEU A 161 13.75 -39.73 -46.09
CA LEU A 161 12.64 -39.72 -45.14
C LEU A 161 13.00 -38.98 -43.85
N ALA A 162 14.19 -39.20 -43.30
CA ALA A 162 14.67 -38.54 -42.10
C ALA A 162 14.87 -37.03 -42.31
N GLU A 163 15.43 -36.64 -43.46
CA GLU A 163 15.57 -35.24 -43.89
C GLU A 163 14.20 -34.56 -44.05
N CYS A 164 13.25 -35.22 -44.71
CA CYS A 164 11.89 -34.71 -44.88
C CYS A 164 11.19 -34.45 -43.53
N LEU A 165 11.26 -35.41 -42.60
CA LEU A 165 10.68 -35.24 -41.26
C LEU A 165 11.39 -34.15 -40.45
N ALA A 166 12.70 -34.00 -40.59
CA ALA A 166 13.45 -32.94 -39.92
C ALA A 166 13.13 -31.56 -40.51
N GLU A 167 12.91 -31.46 -41.82
CA GLU A 167 12.49 -30.23 -42.49
C GLU A 167 11.08 -29.81 -42.06
N LEU A 168 10.14 -30.77 -42.00
CA LEU A 168 8.78 -30.53 -41.49
C LEU A 168 8.77 -30.13 -40.00
N ASP A 169 9.74 -30.58 -39.19
CA ASP A 169 9.88 -30.12 -37.81
C ASP A 169 10.47 -28.70 -37.74
N ARG A 170 11.24 -28.27 -38.75
CA ARG A 170 11.92 -26.97 -38.81
C ARG A 170 11.02 -25.83 -39.31
N GLU A 171 10.22 -26.09 -40.35
CA GLU A 171 9.46 -25.05 -41.05
C GLU A 171 7.95 -25.36 -41.14
N THR A 172 7.14 -24.31 -41.07
CA THR A 172 5.68 -24.39 -41.28
C THR A 172 5.33 -23.77 -42.63
N PRO A 173 4.84 -24.55 -43.61
CA PRO A 173 4.39 -24.02 -44.89
C PRO A 173 3.29 -22.96 -44.73
N PRO A 174 3.26 -21.90 -45.56
CA PRO A 174 2.33 -20.77 -45.39
C PRO A 174 0.85 -21.16 -45.38
N ASP A 175 0.46 -22.18 -46.14
CA ASP A 175 -0.91 -22.66 -46.27
C ASP A 175 -1.32 -23.62 -45.15
N ALA A 176 -0.40 -24.02 -44.25
CA ALA A 176 -0.72 -24.77 -43.04
C ALA A 176 -1.21 -23.87 -41.89
N TRP A 177 -1.07 -22.54 -42.04
CA TRP A 177 -1.60 -21.56 -41.10
C TRP A 177 -3.07 -21.28 -41.36
N GLU A 178 -3.84 -21.15 -40.28
CA GLU A 178 -5.14 -20.49 -40.33
C GLU A 178 -4.96 -19.02 -40.69
N ILE A 179 -5.96 -18.43 -41.36
CA ILE A 179 -5.88 -17.04 -41.82
C ILE A 179 -6.87 -16.19 -41.02
N SER A 180 -6.38 -15.12 -40.39
CA SER A 180 -7.24 -14.08 -39.81
C SER A 180 -7.32 -12.85 -40.70
N ILE A 181 -8.51 -12.24 -40.73
CA ILE A 181 -8.78 -11.02 -41.51
C ILE A 181 -8.73 -9.84 -40.54
N LYS A 182 -7.81 -8.90 -40.77
CA LYS A 182 -7.72 -7.63 -40.04
C LYS A 182 -7.63 -6.50 -41.03
N ALA A 183 -8.54 -5.52 -40.91
CA ALA A 183 -8.63 -4.39 -41.84
C ALA A 183 -8.63 -4.84 -43.33
N ASN A 184 -9.46 -5.84 -43.68
CA ASN A 184 -9.55 -6.46 -45.01
C ASN A 184 -8.23 -7.05 -45.56
N THR A 185 -7.23 -7.28 -44.71
CA THR A 185 -5.97 -7.92 -45.09
C THR A 185 -5.85 -9.28 -44.39
N HIS A 186 -5.37 -10.28 -45.12
CA HIS A 186 -5.19 -11.64 -44.64
C HIS A 186 -3.82 -11.79 -43.96
N PHE A 187 -3.82 -12.28 -42.72
CA PHE A 187 -2.61 -12.58 -41.96
C PHE A 187 -2.66 -14.02 -41.46
N PRO A 188 -1.52 -14.72 -41.35
CA PRO A 188 -1.48 -16.01 -40.66
C PRO A 188 -1.84 -15.80 -39.18
N GLU A 189 -2.81 -16.56 -38.69
CA GLU A 189 -3.24 -16.56 -37.29
C GLU A 189 -2.28 -17.42 -36.46
N VAL A 190 -1.13 -16.83 -36.15
CA VAL A 190 -0.03 -17.47 -35.40
C VAL A 190 -0.40 -17.91 -33.97
N ARG A 191 -1.57 -17.52 -33.46
CA ARG A 191 -2.05 -17.90 -32.12
C ARG A 191 -2.91 -19.16 -32.12
N ASP A 192 -3.33 -19.65 -33.28
CA ASP A 192 -4.05 -20.92 -33.41
C ASP A 192 -3.09 -22.10 -33.67
N SER A 193 -3.60 -23.32 -33.54
CA SER A 193 -2.83 -24.53 -33.87
C SER A 193 -2.66 -24.67 -35.38
N VAL A 194 -1.45 -25.04 -35.80
CA VAL A 194 -1.11 -25.36 -37.19
C VAL A 194 -1.87 -26.61 -37.66
N HIS A 195 -2.36 -26.60 -38.89
CA HIS A 195 -3.00 -27.77 -39.49
C HIS A 195 -1.96 -28.85 -39.84
N PRO A 196 -2.09 -30.11 -39.37
CA PRO A 196 -1.05 -31.13 -39.50
C PRO A 196 -1.01 -31.81 -40.87
N LYS A 197 -1.52 -31.18 -41.94
CA LYS A 197 -1.79 -31.84 -43.24
C LYS A 197 -0.54 -32.44 -43.90
N TYR A 198 0.60 -31.78 -43.77
CA TYR A 198 1.86 -32.27 -44.36
C TYR A 198 2.41 -33.52 -43.67
N VAL A 199 1.95 -33.82 -42.45
CA VAL A 199 2.30 -35.07 -41.76
C VAL A 199 1.16 -36.07 -41.85
N THR A 200 -0.09 -35.63 -41.70
CA THR A 200 -1.26 -36.52 -41.55
C THR A 200 -1.98 -36.84 -42.85
N GLU A 201 -1.97 -35.96 -43.86
CA GLU A 201 -2.72 -36.17 -45.12
C GLU A 201 -1.85 -36.72 -46.24
N MET A 202 -0.51 -36.55 -46.16
CA MET A 202 0.43 -37.12 -47.13
C MET A 202 0.46 -38.66 -47.09
N LEU A 203 -0.05 -39.30 -46.02
CA LEU A 203 0.10 -40.73 -45.76
C LEU A 203 -1.22 -41.30 -45.22
N VAL A 204 -1.88 -42.22 -45.94
CA VAL A 204 -3.19 -42.78 -45.58
C VAL A 204 -3.13 -44.29 -45.36
N GLY A 205 -3.73 -44.76 -44.27
CA GLY A 205 -3.97 -46.18 -43.97
C GLY A 205 -4.62 -46.37 -42.60
N ASP A 206 -5.09 -47.59 -42.33
CA ASP A 206 -5.93 -47.92 -41.17
C ASP A 206 -5.14 -48.66 -40.06
N VAL A 207 -5.40 -48.32 -38.80
CA VAL A 207 -4.71 -48.85 -37.61
C VAL A 207 -5.66 -48.92 -36.41
N GLN A 208 -5.31 -49.73 -35.42
CA GLN A 208 -6.09 -49.84 -34.18
C GLN A 208 -6.01 -48.54 -33.35
N ARG A 209 -7.19 -47.96 -33.04
CA ARG A 209 -7.31 -46.66 -32.38
C ARG A 209 -7.80 -46.73 -30.94
N ILE A 210 -7.46 -45.71 -30.16
CA ILE A 210 -7.98 -45.39 -28.83
C ILE A 210 -8.71 -44.05 -28.85
N TYR A 211 -9.77 -43.93 -28.04
CA TYR A 211 -10.47 -42.67 -27.84
C TYR A 211 -10.01 -42.02 -26.55
N LYS A 212 -9.52 -40.77 -26.62
CA LYS A 212 -9.16 -39.99 -25.43
C LYS A 212 -10.06 -38.76 -25.31
N ARG A 213 -10.57 -38.57 -24.09
CA ARG A 213 -11.11 -37.29 -23.62
C ARG A 213 -9.94 -36.36 -23.34
N THR A 214 -9.65 -35.48 -24.29
CA THR A 214 -8.62 -34.44 -24.14
C THR A 214 -9.20 -33.26 -23.36
N ARG A 215 -8.41 -32.77 -22.41
CA ARG A 215 -8.72 -31.57 -21.64
C ARG A 215 -7.61 -30.59 -21.94
N ASP A 216 -7.98 -29.50 -22.57
CA ASP A 216 -7.13 -28.37 -22.95
C ASP A 216 -7.84 -27.08 -22.49
N ASP A 217 -7.11 -25.97 -22.49
CA ASP A 217 -7.61 -24.65 -22.13
C ASP A 217 -6.85 -23.59 -22.93
N VAL A 218 -7.49 -22.45 -23.23
CA VAL A 218 -6.86 -21.31 -23.92
C VAL A 218 -6.83 -20.14 -22.95
N ALA A 219 -5.76 -20.06 -22.14
CA ALA A 219 -5.59 -19.00 -21.15
C ALA A 219 -4.70 -17.89 -21.71
N TRP A 220 -5.21 -16.66 -21.72
CA TRP A 220 -4.55 -15.53 -22.36
C TRP A 220 -4.75 -14.24 -21.57
N LYS A 221 -3.67 -13.49 -21.36
CA LYS A 221 -3.72 -12.15 -20.75
C LYS A 221 -2.71 -11.20 -21.39
N ASN A 222 -3.11 -10.49 -22.45
CA ASN A 222 -2.30 -9.46 -23.12
C ASN A 222 -0.90 -9.91 -23.57
N GLU A 223 -0.77 -11.17 -23.98
CA GLU A 223 0.50 -11.78 -24.37
C GLU A 223 0.49 -12.20 -25.85
N LEU A 224 1.66 -12.44 -26.45
CA LEU A 224 1.72 -12.79 -27.88
C LEU A 224 1.06 -14.15 -28.16
N PHE A 225 1.44 -15.17 -27.38
CA PHE A 225 0.94 -16.54 -27.48
C PHE A 225 0.17 -16.92 -26.22
N PRO A 226 -1.05 -17.49 -26.36
CA PRO A 226 -1.79 -17.99 -25.21
C PRO A 226 -1.08 -19.17 -24.56
N TRP A 227 -1.37 -19.42 -23.28
CA TRP A 227 -1.08 -20.70 -22.69
C TRP A 227 -2.04 -21.75 -23.25
N ARG A 228 -1.47 -22.89 -23.66
CA ARG A 228 -2.17 -24.09 -24.13
C ARG A 228 -1.56 -25.29 -23.44
N ARG A 229 -2.33 -26.35 -23.23
CA ARG A 229 -1.78 -27.58 -22.65
C ARG A 229 -0.77 -28.20 -23.61
N SER A 230 0.36 -28.66 -23.07
CA SER A 230 1.52 -29.15 -23.81
C SER A 230 1.14 -30.24 -24.84
N PRO A 231 1.41 -30.01 -26.15
CA PRO A 231 1.20 -31.00 -27.20
C PRO A 231 2.06 -32.26 -26.99
N LEU A 232 3.28 -32.07 -26.49
CA LEU A 232 4.19 -33.15 -26.11
C LEU A 232 3.58 -34.05 -25.04
N TRP A 233 2.90 -33.48 -24.04
CA TRP A 233 2.25 -34.28 -23.00
C TRP A 233 1.16 -35.20 -23.56
N LEU A 234 0.43 -34.76 -24.59
CA LEU A 234 -0.53 -35.63 -25.27
C LEU A 234 0.19 -36.76 -26.02
N LEU A 235 1.24 -36.44 -26.78
CA LEU A 235 2.05 -37.42 -27.50
C LEU A 235 2.56 -38.53 -26.57
N LEU A 236 3.19 -38.14 -25.45
CA LEU A 236 3.71 -39.09 -24.45
C LEU A 236 2.62 -40.01 -23.91
N ARG A 237 1.43 -39.46 -23.64
CA ARG A 237 0.28 -40.23 -23.15
C ARG A 237 -0.31 -41.17 -24.19
N VAL A 238 -0.29 -40.80 -25.48
CA VAL A 238 -0.77 -41.66 -26.58
C VAL A 238 0.23 -42.76 -26.83
N ALA A 239 1.52 -42.43 -26.98
CA ALA A 239 2.60 -43.38 -27.21
C ALA A 239 2.69 -44.43 -26.10
N LEU A 240 2.71 -44.03 -24.83
CA LEU A 240 2.73 -44.98 -23.72
C LEU A 240 1.46 -45.85 -23.65
N GLN A 241 0.26 -45.28 -23.81
CA GLN A 241 -0.96 -46.07 -23.70
C GLN A 241 -1.09 -47.10 -24.83
N THR A 242 -0.75 -46.72 -26.07
CA THR A 242 -0.85 -47.60 -27.22
C THR A 242 0.25 -48.66 -27.22
N THR A 243 1.46 -48.36 -26.74
CA THR A 243 2.54 -49.36 -26.62
C THR A 243 2.29 -50.34 -25.46
N LEU A 244 1.67 -49.90 -24.37
CA LEU A 244 1.34 -50.76 -23.21
C LEU A 244 -0.02 -51.46 -23.33
N ALA A 245 -0.80 -51.16 -24.38
CA ALA A 245 -2.11 -51.77 -24.57
C ALA A 245 -1.93 -53.23 -25.02
N ASP A 246 -2.47 -54.16 -24.24
CA ASP A 246 -2.62 -55.54 -24.68
C ASP A 246 -3.88 -55.64 -25.55
N PHE A 247 -3.68 -55.62 -26.87
CA PHE A 247 -4.79 -55.60 -27.80
C PHE A 247 -5.57 -56.93 -27.89
N GLY A 248 -5.02 -58.04 -27.35
CA GLY A 248 -5.68 -59.34 -27.26
C GLY A 248 -6.50 -59.57 -25.99
N SER A 249 -6.38 -58.68 -24.98
CA SER A 249 -7.12 -58.77 -23.72
C SER A 249 -8.48 -58.05 -23.76
N PRO A 250 -9.47 -58.45 -22.93
CA PRO A 250 -10.74 -57.74 -22.79
C PRO A 250 -10.53 -56.25 -22.46
N LEU A 251 -11.41 -55.37 -22.99
CA LEU A 251 -11.35 -53.91 -22.83
C LEU A 251 -11.15 -53.45 -21.36
N THR A 252 -11.65 -54.21 -20.40
CA THR A 252 -11.53 -53.96 -18.96
C THR A 252 -10.12 -54.19 -18.39
N LYS A 253 -9.35 -55.13 -18.94
CA LYS A 253 -7.95 -55.44 -18.52
C LYS A 253 -6.91 -54.66 -19.34
N ARG A 254 -7.21 -54.31 -20.59
CA ARG A 254 -6.31 -53.62 -21.55
C ARG A 254 -5.70 -52.31 -21.01
N ASP A 255 -6.43 -51.59 -20.17
CA ASP A 255 -6.14 -50.21 -19.80
C ASP A 255 -5.53 -50.03 -18.40
N ASN A 256 -5.45 -51.10 -17.59
CA ASN A 256 -5.17 -50.96 -16.15
C ASN A 256 -3.71 -50.58 -15.88
N ASN A 257 -2.76 -51.21 -16.58
CA ASN A 257 -1.31 -50.99 -16.38
C ASN A 257 -0.87 -49.55 -16.67
N TYR A 258 -1.29 -48.99 -17.81
CA TYR A 258 -1.02 -47.58 -18.14
C TYR A 258 -1.64 -46.63 -17.10
N LYS A 259 -2.88 -46.90 -16.67
CA LYS A 259 -3.55 -46.05 -15.67
C LYS A 259 -2.86 -46.13 -14.31
N SER A 260 -2.44 -47.32 -13.86
CA SER A 260 -1.64 -47.51 -12.64
C SER A 260 -0.34 -46.71 -12.70
N PHE A 261 0.41 -46.83 -13.79
CA PHE A 261 1.63 -46.03 -13.99
C PHE A 261 1.36 -44.52 -13.98
N MET A 262 0.28 -44.05 -14.64
CA MET A 262 -0.07 -42.63 -14.61
C MET A 262 -0.37 -42.13 -13.20
N VAL A 263 -0.99 -42.94 -12.34
CA VAL A 263 -1.22 -42.56 -10.94
C VAL A 263 0.11 -42.53 -10.17
N TYR A 264 0.97 -43.54 -10.36
CA TYR A 264 2.30 -43.58 -9.76
C TYR A 264 3.17 -42.37 -10.17
N PHE A 265 3.22 -42.06 -11.47
CA PHE A 265 3.89 -40.89 -12.01
C PHE A 265 3.40 -39.58 -11.36
N MET A 266 2.09 -39.45 -11.17
CA MET A 266 1.52 -38.28 -10.49
C MET A 266 1.91 -38.24 -9.01
N ALA A 267 2.00 -39.39 -8.33
CA ALA A 267 2.46 -39.44 -6.93
C ALA A 267 3.93 -39.06 -6.77
N GLN A 268 4.80 -39.41 -7.72
CA GLN A 268 6.19 -38.92 -7.72
C GLN A 268 6.26 -37.40 -7.86
N ILE A 269 5.49 -36.81 -8.78
CA ILE A 269 5.42 -35.34 -8.93
C ILE A 269 4.88 -34.69 -7.65
N LEU A 270 3.92 -35.32 -6.95
CA LEU A 270 3.44 -34.84 -5.65
C LEU A 270 4.54 -34.84 -4.59
N SER A 271 5.34 -35.90 -4.54
CA SER A 271 6.50 -35.99 -3.65
C SER A 271 7.51 -34.86 -3.92
N ASP A 272 7.87 -34.67 -5.20
CA ASP A 272 8.77 -33.60 -5.64
C ASP A 272 8.20 -32.20 -5.29
N ALA A 273 6.89 -32.00 -5.48
CA ALA A 273 6.21 -30.74 -5.13
C ALA A 273 6.20 -30.46 -3.63
N GLN A 274 6.03 -31.50 -2.80
CA GLN A 274 6.08 -31.35 -1.35
C GLN A 274 7.50 -31.05 -0.87
N GLN A 275 8.53 -31.70 -1.43
CA GLN A 275 9.93 -31.42 -1.13
C GLN A 275 10.35 -30.00 -1.55
N ALA A 276 9.82 -29.53 -2.69
CA ALA A 276 10.01 -28.16 -3.16
C ALA A 276 9.17 -27.11 -2.41
N GLN A 277 8.40 -27.53 -1.39
CA GLN A 277 7.54 -26.67 -0.57
C GLN A 277 6.59 -25.81 -1.40
N LEU A 278 5.95 -26.40 -2.42
CA LEU A 278 4.92 -25.70 -3.19
C LEU A 278 3.71 -25.34 -2.31
N THR A 279 2.89 -24.41 -2.79
CA THR A 279 1.78 -23.86 -2.02
C THR A 279 0.75 -24.92 -1.61
N ASN A 280 0.15 -24.75 -0.42
CA ASN A 280 -0.78 -25.72 0.16
C ASN A 280 -2.01 -25.98 -0.74
N ASP A 281 -2.52 -24.97 -1.44
CA ASP A 281 -3.62 -25.11 -2.39
C ASP A 281 -3.25 -26.00 -3.59
N LEU A 282 -2.02 -25.88 -4.10
CA LEU A 282 -1.53 -26.70 -5.20
C LEU A 282 -1.35 -28.15 -4.77
N LEU A 283 -0.71 -28.38 -3.61
CA LEU A 283 -0.54 -29.72 -3.03
C LEU A 283 -1.89 -30.41 -2.79
N PHE A 284 -2.88 -29.67 -2.26
CA PHE A 284 -4.24 -30.19 -2.08
C PHE A 284 -4.88 -30.61 -3.41
N VAL A 285 -4.81 -29.75 -4.44
CA VAL A 285 -5.36 -30.06 -5.78
C VAL A 285 -4.70 -31.31 -6.36
N MET A 286 -3.38 -31.44 -6.19
CA MET A 286 -2.62 -32.59 -6.67
C MET A 286 -3.04 -33.89 -5.97
N ALA A 287 -3.04 -33.90 -4.63
CA ALA A 287 -3.48 -35.03 -3.83
C ALA A 287 -4.92 -35.43 -4.17
N ALA A 288 -5.85 -34.48 -4.20
CA ALA A 288 -7.26 -34.74 -4.55
C ALA A 288 -7.42 -35.34 -5.95
N LYS A 289 -6.60 -34.92 -6.93
CA LYS A 289 -6.63 -35.48 -8.28
C LYS A 289 -6.14 -36.92 -8.32
N ILE A 290 -5.09 -37.24 -7.56
CA ILE A 290 -4.55 -38.61 -7.41
C ILE A 290 -5.61 -39.50 -6.75
N THR A 291 -6.19 -39.08 -5.61
CA THR A 291 -7.24 -39.82 -4.91
C THR A 291 -8.44 -40.09 -5.82
N ARG A 292 -8.92 -39.08 -6.58
CA ARG A 292 -10.02 -39.28 -7.54
C ARG A 292 -9.66 -40.26 -8.66
N ARG A 293 -8.39 -40.34 -9.07
CA ARG A 293 -7.95 -41.31 -10.08
C ARG A 293 -7.88 -42.72 -9.51
N LEU A 294 -7.42 -42.89 -8.27
CA LEU A 294 -7.45 -44.16 -7.55
C LEU A 294 -8.90 -44.69 -7.42
N LEU A 295 -9.83 -43.82 -7.01
CA LEU A 295 -11.26 -44.16 -6.91
C LEU A 295 -11.87 -44.60 -8.25
N LYS A 296 -11.38 -44.08 -9.38
CA LYS A 296 -11.80 -44.49 -10.72
C LYS A 296 -11.11 -45.75 -11.21
N LEU A 297 -9.89 -46.01 -10.75
CA LEU A 297 -9.11 -47.18 -11.13
C LEU A 297 -9.62 -48.43 -10.41
N GLN A 298 -10.10 -48.28 -9.17
CA GLN A 298 -10.58 -49.36 -8.31
C GLN A 298 -9.60 -50.56 -8.32
N PRO A 299 -8.33 -50.35 -7.90
CA PRO A 299 -7.35 -51.43 -7.92
C PRO A 299 -7.83 -52.57 -7.02
N THR A 300 -7.89 -53.78 -7.59
CA THR A 300 -8.41 -54.97 -6.91
C THR A 300 -7.36 -55.65 -6.03
N HIS A 301 -6.08 -55.32 -6.22
CA HIS A 301 -4.95 -55.88 -5.49
C HIS A 301 -4.10 -54.76 -4.87
N ARG A 302 -3.58 -55.00 -3.66
CA ARG A 302 -2.65 -54.11 -2.97
C ARG A 302 -1.21 -54.31 -3.48
N ASP A 303 -0.98 -53.92 -4.72
CA ASP A 303 0.35 -53.97 -5.32
C ASP A 303 1.31 -52.95 -4.64
N PRO A 304 2.63 -53.20 -4.62
CA PRO A 304 3.60 -52.30 -4.00
C PRO A 304 3.59 -50.86 -4.55
N TRP A 305 3.32 -50.67 -5.84
CA TRP A 305 3.20 -49.33 -6.44
C TRP A 305 2.03 -48.54 -5.84
N LEU A 306 0.95 -49.21 -5.43
CA LEU A 306 -0.22 -48.59 -4.83
C LEU A 306 0.10 -48.11 -3.41
N GLN A 307 0.86 -48.90 -2.64
CA GLN A 307 1.31 -48.52 -1.30
C GLN A 307 2.19 -47.26 -1.34
N TYR A 308 3.08 -47.15 -2.32
CA TYR A 308 3.86 -45.93 -2.54
C TYR A 308 2.95 -44.72 -2.80
N VAL A 309 1.95 -44.86 -3.68
CA VAL A 309 1.00 -43.77 -3.98
C VAL A 309 0.21 -43.36 -2.73
N GLU A 310 -0.32 -44.34 -1.98
CA GLU A 310 -1.07 -44.10 -0.74
C GLU A 310 -0.20 -43.34 0.27
N ALA A 311 1.05 -43.74 0.47
CA ALA A 311 1.98 -43.09 1.39
C ALA A 311 2.29 -41.62 1.01
N GLN A 312 2.46 -41.31 -0.28
CA GLN A 312 2.67 -39.92 -0.72
C GLN A 312 1.43 -39.06 -0.48
N VAL A 313 0.23 -39.58 -0.81
CA VAL A 313 -1.03 -38.85 -0.58
C VAL A 313 -1.28 -38.63 0.91
N GLU A 314 -1.04 -39.63 1.75
CA GLU A 314 -1.18 -39.54 3.20
C GLU A 314 -0.21 -38.51 3.79
N THR A 315 1.06 -38.56 3.39
CA THR A 315 2.10 -37.63 3.83
C THR A 315 1.75 -36.18 3.50
N THR A 316 1.28 -35.91 2.27
CA THR A 316 0.82 -34.57 1.89
C THR A 316 -0.43 -34.16 2.68
N THR A 317 -1.40 -35.06 2.85
CA THR A 317 -2.66 -34.74 3.53
C THR A 317 -2.43 -34.43 5.01
N THR A 318 -1.54 -35.17 5.67
CA THR A 318 -1.13 -34.91 7.06
C THR A 318 -0.43 -33.56 7.18
N TRP A 319 0.49 -33.24 6.26
CA TRP A 319 1.14 -31.93 6.21
C TRP A 319 0.15 -30.76 6.07
N LEU A 320 -0.83 -30.90 5.17
CA LEU A 320 -1.88 -29.89 4.96
C LEU A 320 -2.75 -29.71 6.20
N LYS A 321 -3.10 -30.79 6.90
CA LYS A 321 -3.85 -30.73 8.17
C LYS A 321 -3.07 -30.00 9.25
N SER A 322 -1.80 -30.37 9.49
CA SER A 322 -0.97 -29.71 10.50
C SER A 322 -0.75 -28.23 10.19
N SER A 323 -0.59 -27.87 8.91
CA SER A 323 -0.48 -26.47 8.49
C SER A 323 -1.76 -25.69 8.79
N TRP A 324 -2.92 -26.30 8.57
CA TRP A 324 -4.22 -25.70 8.87
C TRP A 324 -4.42 -25.52 10.38
N GLU A 325 -4.12 -26.54 11.20
CA GLU A 325 -4.21 -26.48 12.66
C GLU A 325 -3.31 -25.38 13.25
N LEU A 326 -2.14 -25.15 12.67
CA LEU A 326 -1.23 -24.08 13.10
C LEU A 326 -1.79 -22.69 12.78
N LEU A 327 -2.37 -22.51 11.59
CA LEU A 327 -3.06 -21.27 11.21
C LEU A 327 -4.27 -21.00 12.10
N GLU A 328 -5.04 -22.04 12.43
CA GLU A 328 -6.22 -21.92 13.29
C GLU A 328 -5.84 -21.49 14.71
N LYS A 329 -4.76 -22.06 15.28
CA LYS A 329 -4.23 -21.64 16.59
C LYS A 329 -3.72 -20.20 16.59
N ASP A 330 -2.96 -19.81 15.57
CA ASP A 330 -2.44 -18.44 15.44
C ASP A 330 -3.57 -17.40 15.35
N LEU A 331 -4.60 -17.69 14.54
CA LEU A 331 -5.79 -16.84 14.41
C LEU A 331 -6.62 -16.77 15.70
N ALA A 332 -6.77 -17.89 16.42
CA ALA A 332 -7.47 -17.92 17.71
C ALA A 332 -6.78 -17.06 18.78
N THR A 333 -5.46 -16.90 18.69
CA THR A 333 -4.68 -16.07 19.63
C THR A 333 -4.72 -14.57 19.26
N THR A 334 -5.05 -14.24 18.01
CA THR A 334 -5.04 -12.85 17.48
C THR A 334 -6.43 -12.22 17.39
N MET A 335 -7.49 -13.02 17.46
CA MET A 335 -8.89 -12.56 17.45
C MET A 335 -9.60 -12.97 18.74
N GLU A 336 -9.39 -12.23 19.83
CA GLU A 336 -10.46 -11.99 20.80
C GLU A 336 -11.46 -10.99 20.19
N VAL A 337 -12.02 -11.34 19.03
CA VAL A 337 -13.26 -10.71 18.62
C VAL A 337 -14.32 -11.46 19.37
N ASP A 338 -14.99 -10.79 20.30
CA ASP A 338 -16.15 -11.32 21.00
C ASP A 338 -17.25 -11.59 19.96
N TRP A 339 -17.23 -12.79 19.36
CA TRP A 339 -18.25 -13.29 18.44
C TRP A 339 -19.51 -13.70 19.22
N ASN A 340 -19.83 -13.03 20.33
CA ASN A 340 -21.07 -13.16 21.10
C ASN A 340 -22.32 -12.68 20.36
N TYR A 341 -22.27 -12.51 19.03
CA TYR A 341 -23.49 -12.48 18.24
C TYR A 341 -23.99 -13.91 18.09
N SER A 342 -24.86 -14.32 19.01
CA SER A 342 -25.81 -15.39 18.77
C SER A 342 -26.56 -15.05 17.48
N TYR A 343 -26.20 -15.73 16.38
CA TYR A 343 -26.96 -15.71 15.13
C TYR A 343 -27.88 -16.93 15.13
N PRO A 344 -29.07 -16.89 15.77
CA PRO A 344 -30.05 -17.98 15.68
C PRO A 344 -30.57 -18.20 14.24
N TYR A 345 -30.12 -17.39 13.28
CA TYR A 345 -30.65 -17.30 11.93
C TYR A 345 -29.59 -17.36 10.84
N LEU A 346 -28.42 -17.98 11.05
CA LEU A 346 -27.37 -18.13 10.02
C LEU A 346 -27.95 -18.63 8.68
N ARG A 347 -28.89 -19.59 8.74
CA ARG A 347 -29.58 -20.17 7.58
C ARG A 347 -30.62 -19.26 6.92
N LYS A 348 -31.16 -18.27 7.64
CA LYS A 348 -32.03 -17.22 7.09
C LYS A 348 -31.19 -16.10 6.47
N ASN A 349 -30.03 -15.80 7.05
CA ASN A 349 -29.09 -14.77 6.56
C ASN A 349 -28.33 -15.21 5.30
N THR A 350 -28.26 -16.51 5.00
CA THR A 350 -27.78 -17.00 3.69
C THR A 350 -28.84 -16.93 2.59
N VAL A 351 -30.09 -16.57 2.91
CA VAL A 351 -31.20 -16.49 1.94
C VAL A 351 -31.53 -15.02 1.65
N LEU A 352 -30.78 -14.43 0.72
CA LEU A 352 -31.10 -13.12 0.15
C LEU A 352 -32.20 -13.26 -0.92
N LYS A 353 -33.45 -12.92 -0.55
CA LYS A 353 -34.57 -12.81 -1.51
C LYS A 353 -34.58 -11.41 -2.15
N LEU A 354 -33.73 -11.22 -3.14
CA LEU A 354 -33.62 -9.96 -3.88
C LEU A 354 -34.61 -9.92 -5.05
N ALA A 355 -35.91 -9.88 -4.74
CA ALA A 355 -36.99 -9.93 -5.74
C ALA A 355 -36.95 -8.75 -6.74
N THR A 356 -36.41 -7.61 -6.34
CA THR A 356 -36.34 -6.37 -7.12
C THR A 356 -34.99 -6.10 -7.77
N LEU A 357 -33.98 -6.95 -7.54
CA LEU A 357 -32.62 -6.72 -8.05
C LEU A 357 -32.43 -7.23 -9.49
N ARG A 358 -33.36 -8.02 -10.00
CA ARG A 358 -33.26 -8.62 -11.35
C ARG A 358 -33.19 -7.53 -12.46
N PRO A 359 -34.03 -6.48 -12.46
CA PRO A 359 -33.89 -5.37 -13.41
C PRO A 359 -32.56 -4.59 -13.25
N TYR A 360 -32.09 -4.42 -12.01
CA TYR A 360 -30.79 -3.78 -11.75
C TYR A 360 -29.63 -4.62 -12.31
N LEU A 361 -29.60 -5.93 -12.09
CA LEU A 361 -28.60 -6.83 -12.66
C LEU A 361 -28.64 -6.86 -14.21
N GLU A 362 -29.82 -6.74 -14.80
CA GLU A 362 -29.97 -6.59 -16.25
C GLU A 362 -29.39 -5.26 -16.74
N SER A 363 -29.54 -4.17 -15.97
CA SER A 363 -28.89 -2.89 -16.27
C SER A 363 -27.35 -2.95 -16.16
N VAL A 364 -26.83 -3.76 -15.24
CA VAL A 364 -25.37 -3.94 -15.03
C VAL A 364 -24.71 -4.61 -16.25
N LYS A 365 -25.41 -5.50 -16.96
CA LYS A 365 -24.91 -6.13 -18.20
C LYS A 365 -24.60 -5.13 -19.32
N HIS A 366 -25.17 -3.93 -19.25
CA HIS A 366 -25.06 -2.89 -20.28
C HIS A 366 -24.11 -1.76 -19.87
N ARG A 367 -23.50 -1.81 -18.67
CA ARG A 367 -22.53 -0.80 -18.24
C ARG A 367 -21.15 -1.10 -18.82
N PRO A 368 -20.42 -0.09 -19.31
CA PRO A 368 -19.03 -0.28 -19.69
C PRO A 368 -18.23 -0.72 -18.47
N ILE A 369 -17.56 -1.87 -18.58
CA ILE A 369 -16.68 -2.40 -17.54
C ILE A 369 -15.44 -1.50 -17.49
N ILE A 370 -15.43 -0.54 -16.56
CA ILE A 370 -14.17 0.09 -16.15
C ILE A 370 -13.44 -0.97 -15.34
N LEU A 371 -12.46 -1.62 -15.96
CA LEU A 371 -11.53 -2.52 -15.31
C LEU A 371 -10.69 -1.71 -14.32
N SER A 372 -11.24 -1.46 -13.13
CA SER A 372 -10.42 -1.14 -11.96
C SER A 372 -9.44 -2.31 -11.78
N SER A 373 -8.16 -2.00 -11.85
CA SER A 373 -7.05 -2.93 -11.65
C SER A 373 -6.92 -3.32 -10.17
N ASN A 374 -8.01 -3.80 -9.56
CA ASN A 374 -7.96 -4.39 -8.24
C ASN A 374 -7.38 -5.80 -8.37
N ARG A 375 -6.05 -5.86 -8.40
CA ARG A 375 -5.33 -7.07 -7.97
C ARG A 375 -5.85 -7.41 -6.58
N PRO A 376 -6.17 -8.68 -6.26
CA PRO A 376 -6.23 -9.08 -4.87
C PRO A 376 -4.83 -8.86 -4.29
N LYS A 377 -4.67 -7.76 -3.55
CA LYS A 377 -3.49 -7.53 -2.72
C LYS A 377 -3.50 -8.61 -1.63
N THR A 378 -2.28 -8.92 -1.21
CA THR A 378 -1.85 -10.01 -0.33
C THR A 378 -2.82 -10.35 0.81
N PRO A 379 -2.90 -11.62 1.26
CA PRO A 379 -3.61 -11.94 2.49
C PRO A 379 -3.02 -11.11 3.62
N LEU A 380 -3.90 -10.47 4.40
CA LEU A 380 -3.61 -9.71 5.63
C LEU A 380 -2.70 -10.51 6.56
N LYS A 381 -1.39 -10.38 6.37
CA LYS A 381 -0.39 -10.87 7.30
C LYS A 381 -0.21 -9.76 8.31
N ASN A 382 -0.61 -10.06 9.55
CA ASN A 382 -0.42 -9.23 10.74
C ASN A 382 -1.44 -8.09 10.84
N ARG A 383 -2.61 -8.39 11.43
CA ARG A 383 -3.37 -7.37 12.14
C ARG A 383 -2.62 -7.10 13.44
N PRO A 384 -2.00 -5.92 13.64
CA PRO A 384 -1.52 -5.58 14.98
C PRO A 384 -2.75 -5.54 15.92
N PRO A 385 -2.67 -6.14 17.12
CA PRO A 385 -3.71 -6.01 18.11
C PRO A 385 -3.96 -4.53 18.43
N LEU A 386 -5.16 -4.20 18.92
CA LEU A 386 -5.47 -2.85 19.37
C LEU A 386 -4.58 -2.56 20.59
N LEU A 387 -3.50 -1.81 20.37
CA LEU A 387 -2.58 -1.42 21.43
C LEU A 387 -3.24 -0.30 22.22
N ILE A 388 -3.72 -0.60 23.42
CA ILE A 388 -4.21 0.40 24.36
C ILE A 388 -3.01 0.91 25.15
N SER A 389 -2.82 2.23 25.16
CA SER A 389 -1.80 2.90 25.96
C SER A 389 -2.13 2.78 27.46
N PRO A 390 -1.17 2.98 28.37
CA PRO A 390 -1.42 2.94 29.82
C PRO A 390 -2.50 3.92 30.31
N ASN A 391 -2.77 4.97 29.53
CA ASN A 391 -3.83 5.96 29.80
C ASN A 391 -5.21 5.53 29.24
N GLY A 392 -5.38 4.30 28.78
CA GLY A 392 -6.65 3.77 28.27
C GLY A 392 -7.00 4.17 26.83
N LEU A 393 -6.21 5.03 26.18
CA LEU A 393 -6.45 5.47 24.79
C LEU A 393 -5.75 4.56 23.75
N PRO A 394 -6.28 4.47 22.52
CA PRO A 394 -5.63 3.76 21.42
C PRO A 394 -4.26 4.34 21.10
N HIS A 395 -3.27 3.47 20.93
CA HIS A 395 -1.97 3.79 20.36
C HIS A 395 -1.94 3.40 18.88
N LEU A 396 -1.49 4.31 18.03
CA LEU A 396 -1.34 4.07 16.60
C LEU A 396 0.12 3.64 16.31
N PRO A 397 0.42 2.33 16.15
CA PRO A 397 1.79 1.87 15.87
C PRO A 397 2.30 2.36 14.51
N GLU A 398 3.62 2.37 14.29
CA GLU A 398 4.18 2.67 12.96
C GLU A 398 3.71 1.63 11.94
N PRO A 399 3.15 2.05 10.78
CA PRO A 399 2.63 1.12 9.79
C PRO A 399 3.76 0.44 9.01
N ALA A 400 3.59 -0.86 8.75
CA ALA A 400 4.45 -1.57 7.80
C ALA A 400 4.10 -1.23 6.33
N ASP A 401 2.82 -0.98 6.05
CA ASP A 401 2.28 -0.61 4.73
C ASP A 401 0.96 0.18 4.85
N GLU A 402 0.41 0.62 3.70
CA GLU A 402 -0.84 1.40 3.63
C GLU A 402 -2.07 0.61 4.16
N GLU A 403 -2.05 -0.72 4.10
CA GLU A 403 -3.18 -1.55 4.55
C GLU A 403 -3.17 -1.69 6.08
N GLY A 404 -1.99 -1.90 6.67
CA GLY A 404 -1.77 -1.82 8.11
C GLY A 404 -2.16 -0.46 8.69
N GLU A 405 -1.85 0.61 7.95
CA GLU A 405 -2.26 1.97 8.31
C GLU A 405 -3.79 2.12 8.36
N ARG A 406 -4.51 1.68 7.31
CA ARG A 406 -5.99 1.70 7.29
C ARG A 406 -6.60 0.93 8.46
N LEU A 407 -6.02 -0.23 8.81
CA LEU A 407 -6.51 -1.04 9.93
C LEU A 407 -6.30 -0.35 11.28
N ALA A 408 -5.14 0.29 11.47
CA ALA A 408 -4.86 1.04 12.69
C ALA A 408 -5.86 2.20 12.87
N LEU A 409 -6.17 2.93 11.80
CA LEU A 409 -7.19 3.99 11.82
C LEU A 409 -8.59 3.43 12.13
N ALA A 410 -8.98 2.33 11.49
CA ALA A 410 -10.26 1.67 11.74
C ALA A 410 -10.40 1.17 13.20
N HIS A 411 -9.30 0.79 13.84
CA HIS A 411 -9.28 0.44 15.26
C HIS A 411 -9.56 1.65 16.16
N VAL A 412 -8.95 2.80 15.89
CA VAL A 412 -9.24 4.05 16.61
C VAL A 412 -10.70 4.46 16.42
N GLU A 413 -11.21 4.42 15.19
CA GLU A 413 -12.60 4.78 14.88
C GLU A 413 -13.62 3.84 15.55
N ARG A 414 -13.26 2.56 15.70
CA ARG A 414 -14.06 1.61 16.47
C ARG A 414 -14.06 2.00 17.94
N TRP A 415 -12.88 2.15 18.55
CA TRP A 415 -12.74 2.49 19.96
C TRP A 415 -13.43 3.81 20.31
N VAL A 416 -13.30 4.84 19.47
CA VAL A 416 -13.99 6.13 19.64
C VAL A 416 -15.52 5.97 19.69
N ARG A 417 -16.05 4.99 18.96
CA ARG A 417 -17.49 4.73 18.90
C ARG A 417 -17.99 3.90 20.08
N THR A 418 -17.17 3.00 20.61
CA THR A 418 -17.61 2.01 21.60
C THR A 418 -17.18 2.34 23.03
N ASP A 419 -16.01 2.94 23.22
CA ASP A 419 -15.34 3.01 24.52
C ASP A 419 -15.04 4.46 24.97
N LEU A 420 -15.09 5.45 24.08
CA LEU A 420 -14.72 6.84 24.41
C LEU A 420 -15.60 7.47 25.49
N GLU A 421 -16.91 7.21 25.48
CA GLU A 421 -17.83 7.79 26.48
C GLU A 421 -17.56 7.24 27.89
N ASP A 422 -17.31 5.93 28.00
CA ASP A 422 -16.91 5.29 29.25
C ASP A 422 -15.55 5.83 29.71
N TRP A 423 -14.58 5.93 28.80
CA TRP A 423 -13.26 6.50 29.10
C TRP A 423 -13.35 7.94 29.62
N VAL A 424 -14.18 8.79 29.00
CA VAL A 424 -14.40 10.18 29.44
C VAL A 424 -15.02 10.21 30.84
N THR A 425 -15.96 9.31 31.12
CA THR A 425 -16.60 9.24 32.44
C THR A 425 -15.60 8.87 33.54
N GLU A 426 -14.69 7.94 33.25
CA GLU A 426 -13.64 7.51 34.19
C GLU A 426 -12.54 8.55 34.39
N HIS A 427 -12.20 9.31 33.35
CA HIS A 427 -11.05 10.23 33.34
C HIS A 427 -11.46 11.71 33.41
N LEU A 428 -12.73 12.02 33.68
CA LEU A 428 -13.25 13.40 33.65
C LEU A 428 -12.48 14.34 34.60
N SER A 429 -12.05 13.82 35.74
CA SER A 429 -11.29 14.57 36.75
C SER A 429 -9.76 14.46 36.60
N ASP A 430 -9.23 13.70 35.64
CA ASP A 430 -7.78 13.57 35.43
C ASP A 430 -7.20 14.84 34.81
N ASP A 431 -6.15 15.36 35.45
CA ASP A 431 -5.35 16.51 35.04
C ASP A 431 -4.77 16.42 33.63
N ASN A 432 -4.60 15.22 33.08
CA ASN A 432 -4.00 15.04 31.77
C ASN A 432 -4.98 14.57 30.69
N ALA A 433 -6.26 14.38 31.02
CA ALA A 433 -7.24 13.81 30.11
C ALA A 433 -7.38 14.61 28.81
N CYS A 434 -7.52 15.94 28.91
CA CYS A 434 -7.59 16.83 27.74
C CYS A 434 -6.34 16.72 26.87
N ARG A 435 -5.15 16.67 27.48
CA ARG A 435 -3.87 16.50 26.77
C ARG A 435 -3.80 15.16 26.03
N PHE A 436 -4.22 14.08 26.67
CA PHE A 436 -4.19 12.74 26.07
C PHE A 436 -5.13 12.65 24.85
N VAL A 437 -6.35 13.16 24.98
CA VAL A 437 -7.32 13.21 23.88
C VAL A 437 -6.84 14.13 22.76
N ALA A 438 -6.30 15.32 23.08
CA ALA A 438 -5.74 16.24 22.09
C ALA A 438 -4.54 15.64 21.33
N SER A 439 -3.71 14.83 22.00
CA SER A 439 -2.61 14.11 21.36
C SER A 439 -3.14 13.08 20.35
N LEU A 440 -4.12 12.26 20.76
CA LEU A 440 -4.75 11.27 19.88
C LEU A 440 -5.47 11.94 18.69
N PHE A 441 -6.18 13.03 18.93
CA PHE A 441 -6.83 13.83 17.89
C PHE A 441 -5.82 14.25 16.81
N ARG A 442 -4.66 14.80 17.23
CA ARG A 442 -3.62 15.26 16.30
C ARG A 442 -3.00 14.11 15.53
N GLU A 443 -2.66 13.02 16.21
CA GLU A 443 -2.03 11.86 15.59
C GLU A 443 -2.95 11.19 14.56
N TYR A 444 -4.22 10.96 14.95
CA TYR A 444 -5.24 10.41 14.07
C TYR A 444 -5.48 11.31 12.85
N HIS A 445 -5.64 12.63 13.04
CA HIS A 445 -5.86 13.57 11.93
C HIS A 445 -4.73 13.52 10.89
N VAL A 446 -3.46 13.58 11.32
CA VAL A 446 -2.31 13.58 10.40
C VAL A 446 -2.27 12.31 9.56
N ARG A 447 -2.57 11.16 10.17
CA ARG A 447 -2.53 9.84 9.53
C ARG A 447 -3.74 9.60 8.64
N ALA A 448 -4.96 9.81 9.16
CA ALA A 448 -6.21 9.62 8.44
C ALA A 448 -6.31 10.51 7.20
N ARG A 449 -5.96 11.80 7.32
CA ARG A 449 -6.02 12.75 6.20
C ARG A 449 -5.19 12.29 4.99
N LYS A 450 -4.05 11.65 5.23
CA LYS A 450 -3.17 11.16 4.15
C LYS A 450 -3.77 9.94 3.43
N ILE A 451 -4.42 9.05 4.17
CA ILE A 451 -4.90 7.75 3.67
C ILE A 451 -6.30 7.84 3.07
N TYR A 452 -7.12 8.75 3.59
CA TYR A 452 -8.52 8.91 3.19
C TYR A 452 -8.73 9.97 2.13
N ALA A 453 -7.68 10.68 1.69
CA ALA A 453 -7.77 11.82 0.76
C ALA A 453 -8.61 11.54 -0.51
N ASP A 454 -8.59 10.30 -1.01
CA ASP A 454 -9.28 9.90 -2.24
C ASP A 454 -10.69 9.33 -2.02
N SER A 455 -11.20 9.31 -0.78
CA SER A 455 -12.46 8.67 -0.40
C SER A 455 -13.33 9.63 0.42
N PRO A 456 -14.37 10.25 -0.19
CA PRO A 456 -15.27 11.16 0.53
C PRO A 456 -16.01 10.51 1.72
N GLU A 457 -16.28 9.20 1.64
CA GLU A 457 -16.85 8.43 2.76
C GLU A 457 -15.87 8.32 3.92
N ASP A 458 -14.60 7.98 3.65
CA ASP A 458 -13.59 7.83 4.70
C ASP A 458 -13.20 9.21 5.30
N VAL A 459 -13.18 10.27 4.50
CA VAL A 459 -13.04 11.66 5.00
C VAL A 459 -14.19 12.03 5.92
N SER A 460 -15.43 11.69 5.56
CA SER A 460 -16.61 11.93 6.39
C SER A 460 -16.52 11.18 7.73
N LEU A 461 -16.05 9.93 7.71
CA LEU A 461 -15.82 9.14 8.93
C LEU A 461 -14.72 9.77 9.79
N MET A 462 -13.61 10.20 9.21
CA MET A 462 -12.54 10.88 9.93
C MET A 462 -13.01 12.16 10.63
N ILE A 463 -13.79 13.00 9.95
CA ILE A 463 -14.34 14.22 10.55
C ILE A 463 -15.24 13.86 11.73
N LEU A 464 -16.11 12.87 11.59
CA LEU A 464 -16.98 12.41 12.68
C LEU A 464 -16.18 11.90 13.89
N THR A 465 -15.13 11.10 13.65
CA THR A 465 -14.25 10.60 14.71
C THR A 465 -13.50 11.74 15.42
N LEU A 466 -12.99 12.72 14.67
CA LEU A 466 -12.34 13.90 15.22
C LEU A 466 -13.30 14.76 16.06
N LEU A 467 -14.55 14.89 15.62
CA LEU A 467 -15.58 15.59 16.39
C LEU A 467 -15.86 14.91 17.73
N SER A 468 -16.00 13.59 17.74
CA SER A 468 -16.21 12.85 19.01
C SER A 468 -15.02 13.00 19.96
N LEU A 469 -13.78 12.94 19.46
CA LEU A 469 -12.59 13.22 20.26
C LEU A 469 -12.57 14.66 20.76
N TRP A 470 -12.98 15.64 19.95
CA TRP A 470 -13.08 17.03 20.40
C TRP A 470 -14.13 17.21 21.49
N VAL A 471 -15.30 16.57 21.38
CA VAL A 471 -16.34 16.59 22.44
C VAL A 471 -15.78 16.03 23.76
N ALA A 472 -15.02 14.94 23.70
CA ALA A 472 -14.35 14.39 24.87
C ALA A 472 -13.37 15.40 25.50
N ALA A 473 -12.54 16.06 24.68
CA ALA A 473 -11.63 17.10 25.15
C ALA A 473 -12.37 18.32 25.74
N ASP A 474 -13.49 18.76 25.14
CA ASP A 474 -14.33 19.86 25.66
C ASP A 474 -14.92 19.53 27.03
N LYS A 475 -15.50 18.32 27.19
CA LYS A 475 -16.04 17.83 28.47
C LYS A 475 -14.97 17.84 29.57
N CYS A 476 -13.80 17.24 29.33
CA CYS A 476 -12.70 17.22 30.31
C CYS A 476 -12.21 18.63 30.65
N THR A 477 -12.15 19.54 29.68
CA THR A 477 -11.66 20.91 29.91
C THR A 477 -12.68 21.74 30.69
N ILE A 478 -13.99 21.59 30.41
CA ILE A 478 -15.05 22.30 31.12
C ILE A 478 -15.16 21.86 32.58
N GLU A 479 -14.96 20.58 32.87
CA GLU A 479 -14.98 20.07 34.25
C GLU A 479 -13.90 20.75 35.11
N ARG A 480 -12.70 20.91 34.56
CA ARG A 480 -11.57 21.57 35.24
C ARG A 480 -11.67 23.09 35.21
N HIS A 481 -12.20 23.65 34.13
CA HIS A 481 -12.25 25.09 33.87
C HIS A 481 -13.63 25.51 33.39
N SER A 482 -14.56 25.63 34.34
CA SER A 482 -15.97 25.95 34.10
C SER A 482 -16.19 27.23 33.29
N LEU A 483 -15.27 28.20 33.34
CA LEU A 483 -15.33 29.45 32.58
C LEU A 483 -15.42 29.20 31.06
N ILE A 484 -14.90 28.09 30.53
CA ILE A 484 -14.99 27.76 29.09
C ILE A 484 -16.44 27.54 28.65
N ARG A 485 -17.31 27.08 29.56
CA ARG A 485 -18.73 26.84 29.28
C ARG A 485 -19.43 28.10 28.79
N ASP A 486 -19.06 29.27 29.32
CA ASP A 486 -19.65 30.57 28.97
C ASP A 486 -19.33 31.03 27.54
N TYR A 487 -18.37 30.40 26.85
CA TYR A 487 -17.93 30.83 25.53
C TYR A 487 -18.36 29.83 24.47
N ASN A 488 -18.87 30.37 23.36
CA ASN A 488 -19.21 29.58 22.19
C ASN A 488 -17.92 29.12 21.48
N PRO A 489 -17.74 27.80 21.24
CA PRO A 489 -16.55 27.27 20.56
C PRO A 489 -16.43 27.68 19.09
N GLY A 490 -17.51 28.18 18.46
CA GLY A 490 -17.50 28.67 17.08
C GLY A 490 -17.72 27.59 16.02
N ILE A 491 -18.13 26.38 16.42
CA ILE A 491 -18.45 25.26 15.52
C ILE A 491 -19.94 25.31 15.19
N LEU A 492 -20.27 25.39 13.89
CA LEU A 492 -21.66 25.45 13.42
C LEU A 492 -22.17 24.06 13.04
N SER A 493 -23.29 23.64 13.63
CA SER A 493 -23.96 22.36 13.38
C SER A 493 -24.28 22.12 11.88
N SER A 494 -24.56 23.19 11.12
CA SER A 494 -24.87 23.11 9.68
C SER A 494 -23.70 22.68 8.79
N VAL A 495 -22.45 22.74 9.28
CA VAL A 495 -21.26 22.37 8.50
C VAL A 495 -21.25 20.86 8.21
N PHE A 496 -21.98 20.05 8.99
CA PHE A 496 -21.93 18.59 8.94
C PHE A 496 -22.98 17.95 8.02
N GLU A 497 -23.85 18.75 7.38
CA GLU A 497 -24.84 18.26 6.41
C GLU A 497 -24.22 17.44 5.25
N PRO A 498 -23.03 17.76 4.71
CA PRO A 498 -22.45 17.01 3.60
C PRO A 498 -21.80 15.66 3.97
N LEU A 499 -21.81 15.24 5.24
CA LEU A 499 -21.14 14.00 5.65
C LEU A 499 -21.81 12.74 5.05
N LEU A 500 -21.00 11.88 4.40
CA LEU A 500 -21.46 10.60 3.85
C LEU A 500 -21.32 9.49 4.89
N LEU A 501 -22.41 9.22 5.62
CA LEU A 501 -22.44 8.24 6.71
C LEU A 501 -23.36 7.06 6.38
N PRO A 502 -22.88 5.96 5.77
CA PRO A 502 -23.76 4.90 5.25
C PRO A 502 -24.42 4.02 6.33
N LYS A 503 -24.04 4.16 7.60
CA LYS A 503 -24.48 3.26 8.70
C LYS A 503 -25.29 4.04 9.73
N LYS A 504 -26.37 3.43 10.21
CA LYS A 504 -27.19 3.98 11.30
C LYS A 504 -26.34 4.36 12.53
N THR A 505 -25.40 3.51 12.93
CA THR A 505 -24.53 3.77 14.08
C THR A 505 -23.68 5.04 13.94
N LEU A 506 -23.31 5.42 12.70
CA LEU A 506 -22.56 6.65 12.45
C LEU A 506 -23.50 7.88 12.50
N HIS A 507 -24.75 7.73 12.05
CA HIS A 507 -25.76 8.75 12.25
C HIS A 507 -26.07 8.97 13.73
N ASP A 508 -26.23 7.89 14.51
CA ASP A 508 -26.46 7.98 15.95
C ASP A 508 -25.29 8.72 16.65
N GLN A 509 -24.05 8.43 16.25
CA GLN A 509 -22.86 9.13 16.72
C GLN A 509 -22.86 10.63 16.34
N LEU A 510 -23.26 10.97 15.11
CA LEU A 510 -23.38 12.37 14.68
C LEU A 510 -24.47 13.11 15.47
N ILE A 511 -25.63 12.48 15.70
CA ILE A 511 -26.72 13.07 16.49
C ILE A 511 -26.21 13.45 17.88
N GLY A 512 -25.49 12.55 18.57
CA GLY A 512 -24.92 12.84 19.88
C GLY A 512 -23.93 14.03 19.87
N VAL A 513 -23.15 14.19 18.80
CA VAL A 513 -22.25 15.34 18.62
C VAL A 513 -23.06 16.63 18.39
N LEU A 514 -24.09 16.59 17.54
CA LEU A 514 -24.92 17.76 17.23
C LEU A 514 -25.69 18.23 18.48
N ASP A 515 -26.29 17.30 19.22
CA ASP A 515 -26.99 17.60 20.49
C ASP A 515 -26.04 18.27 21.50
N TYR A 516 -24.79 17.80 21.57
CA TYR A 516 -23.77 18.40 22.42
C TYR A 516 -23.42 19.83 21.98
N LEU A 517 -23.21 20.06 20.68
CA LEU A 517 -22.89 21.39 20.14
C LEU A 517 -24.02 22.39 20.35
N ASP A 518 -25.28 21.97 20.14
CA ASP A 518 -26.46 22.81 20.37
C ASP A 518 -26.62 23.14 21.86
N THR A 519 -26.43 22.16 22.74
CA THR A 519 -26.41 22.38 24.21
C THR A 519 -25.32 23.38 24.59
N ARG A 520 -24.10 23.22 24.07
CA ARG A 520 -22.97 24.13 24.34
C ARG A 520 -23.23 25.55 23.85
N LYS A 521 -23.92 25.71 22.72
CA LYS A 521 -24.30 27.01 22.17
C LYS A 521 -25.38 27.69 23.00
N ASP A 522 -26.32 26.93 23.55
CA ASP A 522 -27.38 27.45 24.41
C ASP A 522 -26.89 27.82 25.81
N GLU A 523 -25.90 27.08 26.35
CA GLU A 523 -25.24 27.39 27.61
C GLU A 523 -24.28 28.60 27.53
N ALA A 524 -23.78 28.92 26.35
CA ALA A 524 -22.84 30.02 26.17
C ALA A 524 -23.50 31.40 26.38
N ASP A 525 -22.78 32.31 27.04
CA ASP A 525 -23.23 33.69 27.20
C ASP A 525 -23.07 34.45 25.88
N LYS A 526 -24.20 34.77 25.23
CA LYS A 526 -24.27 35.55 23.98
C LYS A 526 -23.63 36.94 24.07
N SER A 527 -23.40 37.41 25.29
CA SER A 527 -22.79 38.70 25.58
C SER A 527 -21.25 38.66 25.58
N CYS A 528 -20.66 37.45 25.60
CA CYS A 528 -19.23 37.23 25.53
C CYS A 528 -18.73 37.23 24.07
N PRO A 529 -17.58 37.87 23.77
CA PRO A 529 -16.97 37.81 22.44
C PRO A 529 -16.38 36.43 22.16
N SER A 530 -15.96 36.19 20.91
CA SER A 530 -15.22 34.98 20.54
C SER A 530 -13.99 34.78 21.43
N ILE A 531 -13.82 33.56 21.93
CA ILE A 531 -12.70 33.15 22.78
C ILE A 531 -11.33 33.35 22.12
N PHE A 532 -11.30 33.40 20.79
CA PHE A 532 -10.08 33.44 19.99
C PHE A 532 -9.58 34.84 19.61
N SER A 533 -10.43 35.87 19.64
CA SER A 533 -10.10 37.16 18.98
C SER A 533 -10.09 38.37 19.91
N SER A 534 -10.84 38.35 21.02
CA SER A 534 -10.96 39.51 21.89
C SER A 534 -9.92 39.50 23.01
N ILE A 535 -9.09 40.54 23.09
CA ILE A 535 -8.06 40.71 24.15
C ILE A 535 -8.16 42.05 24.89
N ASN A 536 -9.08 42.92 24.47
CA ASN A 536 -9.28 44.26 25.02
C ASN A 536 -10.75 44.50 25.38
N ASP A 537 -11.42 43.45 25.85
CA ASP A 537 -12.80 43.49 26.34
C ASP A 537 -12.82 42.93 27.77
N ARG A 538 -13.64 43.50 28.64
CA ARG A 538 -13.82 42.99 30.02
C ARG A 538 -14.44 41.60 30.04
N ARG A 539 -15.21 41.25 29.00
CA ARG A 539 -15.83 39.95 28.82
C ARG A 539 -14.99 38.97 28.03
N SER A 540 -13.77 39.32 27.62
CA SER A 540 -12.91 38.33 26.97
C SER A 540 -12.46 37.24 27.94
N PHE A 541 -12.24 36.03 27.41
CA PHE A 541 -11.83 34.88 28.20
C PHE A 541 -10.57 35.14 29.01
N SER A 542 -9.54 35.67 28.35
CA SER A 542 -8.25 35.99 28.96
C SER A 542 -8.37 36.95 30.15
N VAL A 543 -9.22 37.98 30.04
CA VAL A 543 -9.43 38.96 31.11
C VAL A 543 -10.22 38.32 32.25
N ARG A 544 -11.35 37.66 31.96
CA ARG A 544 -12.17 37.01 32.99
C ARG A 544 -11.38 35.93 33.75
N PHE A 545 -10.55 35.16 33.05
CA PHE A 545 -9.69 34.15 33.67
C PHE A 545 -8.65 34.79 34.59
N PHE A 546 -8.00 35.87 34.15
CA PHE A 546 -7.06 36.63 34.97
C PHE A 546 -7.68 37.13 36.28
N GLU A 547 -8.90 37.66 36.24
CA GLU A 547 -9.58 38.17 37.45
C GLU A 547 -9.87 37.06 38.47
N GLN A 548 -9.99 35.81 38.02
CA GLN A 548 -10.28 34.64 38.87
C GLN A 548 -9.02 33.88 39.28
N SER A 549 -7.84 34.23 38.77
CA SER A 549 -6.61 33.46 38.95
C SER A 549 -5.57 34.21 39.80
N PRO A 550 -5.39 33.81 41.08
CA PRO A 550 -4.39 34.43 41.97
C PRO A 550 -2.97 34.32 41.44
N SER A 551 -2.62 33.21 40.76
CA SER A 551 -1.27 33.02 40.19
C SER A 551 -0.98 34.02 39.08
N HIS A 552 -1.94 34.32 38.21
CA HIS A 552 -1.77 35.33 37.17
C HIS A 552 -1.70 36.75 37.76
N GLN A 553 -2.47 37.02 38.82
CA GLN A 553 -2.40 38.31 39.52
C GLN A 553 -1.05 38.51 40.20
N ALA A 554 -0.48 37.46 40.81
CA ALA A 554 0.87 37.49 41.37
C ALA A 554 1.93 37.74 40.28
N LEU A 555 1.85 37.04 39.16
CA LEU A 555 2.75 37.24 38.01
C LEU A 555 2.67 38.67 37.46
N TYR A 556 1.48 39.25 37.41
CA TYR A 556 1.31 40.66 37.02
C TYR A 556 2.02 41.61 37.99
N GLN A 557 1.93 41.39 39.30
CA GLN A 557 2.63 42.21 40.29
C GLN A 557 4.15 42.04 40.20
N GLU A 558 4.65 40.81 40.06
CA GLU A 558 6.08 40.52 39.92
C GLU A 558 6.70 41.25 38.72
N ILE A 559 6.01 41.25 37.57
CA ILE A 559 6.46 41.98 36.38
C ILE A 559 6.45 43.48 36.62
N LEU A 560 5.44 44.03 37.32
CA LEU A 560 5.39 45.46 37.63
C LEU A 560 6.49 45.88 38.60
N GLU A 561 6.78 45.09 39.62
CA GLU A 561 7.85 45.35 40.59
C GLU A 561 9.22 45.34 39.89
N THR A 562 9.47 44.33 39.07
CA THR A 562 10.70 44.22 38.26
C THR A 562 10.85 45.40 37.30
N ALA A 563 9.79 45.74 36.55
CA ALA A 563 9.79 46.87 35.62
C ALA A 563 10.01 48.22 36.32
N THR A 564 9.43 48.39 37.52
CA THR A 564 9.59 49.63 38.30
C THR A 564 11.03 49.78 38.78
N LYS A 565 11.64 48.68 39.26
CA LYS A 565 13.03 48.65 39.68
C LYS A 565 13.96 48.98 38.51
N GLU A 566 13.82 48.30 37.37
CA GLU A 566 14.62 48.55 36.18
C GLU A 566 14.50 50.00 35.69
N ARG A 567 13.28 50.55 35.69
CA ARG A 567 13.06 51.96 35.32
C ARG A 567 13.78 52.91 36.28
N SER A 568 13.77 52.64 37.59
CA SER A 568 14.49 53.46 38.59
C SER A 568 16.01 53.40 38.45
N GLU A 569 16.54 52.22 38.12
CA GLU A 569 17.97 52.03 37.80
C GLU A 569 18.34 52.79 36.53
N LYS A 570 17.47 52.76 35.51
CA LYS A 570 17.67 53.50 34.26
C LYS A 570 17.66 55.01 34.45
N MET A 571 16.81 55.52 35.33
CA MET A 571 16.79 56.94 35.71
C MET A 571 18.08 57.36 36.42
N SER A 572 18.63 56.48 37.28
CA SER A 572 19.91 56.72 37.94
C SER A 572 21.07 56.74 36.93
N GLU A 573 21.09 55.79 35.98
CA GLU A 573 22.04 55.77 34.86
C GLU A 573 21.97 57.06 34.03
N LEU A 574 20.76 57.55 33.71
CA LEU A 574 20.58 58.81 32.98
C LEU A 574 21.18 59.99 33.74
N ALA A 575 20.92 60.11 35.04
CA ALA A 575 21.46 61.20 35.86
C ALA A 575 22.99 61.16 35.93
N GLU A 576 23.59 59.97 36.09
CA GLU A 576 25.04 59.80 36.08
C GLU A 576 25.67 60.14 34.73
N MET A 577 25.07 59.67 33.63
CA MET A 577 25.56 59.96 32.28
C MET A 577 25.43 61.45 31.93
N GLN A 578 24.34 62.12 32.32
CA GLN A 578 24.19 63.56 32.15
C GLN A 578 25.24 64.34 32.96
N LYS A 579 25.56 63.91 34.18
CA LYS A 579 26.62 64.51 35.00
C LYS A 579 28.01 64.31 34.38
N ALA A 580 28.30 63.11 33.89
CA ALA A 580 29.54 62.79 33.19
C ALA A 580 29.69 63.58 31.89
N TYR A 581 28.61 63.73 31.12
CA TYR A 581 28.61 64.55 29.91
C TYR A 581 28.89 66.03 30.22
N LYS A 582 28.20 66.61 31.21
CA LYS A 582 28.44 68.00 31.64
C LYS A 582 29.89 68.24 32.10
N SER A 583 30.49 67.28 32.81
CA SER A 583 31.88 67.39 33.24
C SER A 583 32.87 67.28 32.07
N GLN A 584 32.62 66.39 31.12
CA GLN A 584 33.41 66.25 29.89
C GLN A 584 33.34 67.52 29.01
N ILE A 585 32.15 68.10 28.82
CA ILE A 585 31.98 69.36 28.07
C ILE A 585 32.72 70.51 28.77
N LYS A 586 32.62 70.61 30.10
CA LYS A 586 33.37 71.62 30.88
C LYS A 586 34.89 71.46 30.73
N SER A 587 35.39 70.22 30.68
CA SER A 587 36.81 69.93 30.42
C SER A 587 37.23 70.25 28.99
N LEU A 588 36.36 70.02 28.00
CA LEU A 588 36.62 70.37 26.60
C LEU A 588 36.72 71.87 26.36
N GLN A 589 36.00 72.69 27.14
CA GLN A 589 36.07 74.15 27.07
C GLN A 589 37.45 74.69 27.46
N THR A 590 38.21 73.99 28.31
CA THR A 590 39.54 74.41 28.76
C THR A 590 40.69 73.83 27.92
N MET A 591 40.41 72.90 27.01
CA MET A 591 41.41 72.32 26.10
C MET A 591 41.55 73.13 24.82
N PHE A 592 42.75 73.13 24.23
CA PHE A 592 43.02 73.70 22.90
C PHE A 592 43.22 72.59 21.86
N CYS A 593 42.91 72.89 20.60
CA CYS A 593 43.18 71.97 19.51
C CYS A 593 44.68 71.86 19.27
N GLU A 594 45.20 70.64 19.28
CA GLU A 594 46.61 70.38 18.94
C GLU A 594 46.82 70.64 17.46
N THR A 595 47.80 71.47 17.13
CA THR A 595 48.20 71.74 15.76
C THR A 595 49.59 71.17 15.51
N ARG A 596 49.85 70.72 14.28
CA ARG A 596 51.16 70.27 13.83
C ARG A 596 51.61 71.18 12.69
N GLU A 597 52.86 71.59 12.76
CA GLU A 597 53.50 72.33 11.69
C GLU A 597 53.95 71.33 10.61
N ARG A 598 53.53 71.58 9.36
CA ARG A 598 54.00 70.80 8.21
C ARG A 598 54.43 71.78 7.11
N TRP A 599 55.51 71.43 6.42
CA TRP A 599 55.96 72.19 5.26
C TRP A 599 55.11 71.83 4.05
N ASP A 600 54.46 72.83 3.46
CA ASP A 600 53.67 72.69 2.23
C ASP A 600 54.18 73.74 1.23
N ARG A 601 54.79 73.30 0.12
CA ARG A 601 55.34 74.14 -0.96
C ARG A 601 56.12 75.37 -0.45
N GLN A 602 57.10 75.14 0.41
CA GLN A 602 57.99 76.17 1.00
C GLN A 602 57.31 77.20 1.91
N LYS A 603 56.03 77.01 2.28
CA LYS A 603 55.36 77.76 3.34
C LYS A 603 55.11 76.87 4.55
N LYS A 604 55.31 77.43 5.74
CA LYS A 604 54.99 76.78 7.01
C LYS A 604 53.47 76.84 7.19
N VAL A 605 52.79 75.70 7.11
CA VAL A 605 51.32 75.65 7.28
C VAL A 605 51.00 74.91 8.58
N ILE A 606 50.23 75.57 9.45
CA ILE A 606 49.72 74.98 10.69
C ILE A 606 48.47 74.19 10.31
N ARG A 607 48.50 72.86 10.45
CA ARG A 607 47.31 72.01 10.26
C ARG A 607 46.91 71.35 11.58
N HIS A 608 45.62 71.09 11.72
CA HIS A 608 45.07 70.39 12.87
C HIS A 608 45.66 68.96 12.97
N SER A 609 46.06 68.54 14.17
CA SER A 609 46.62 67.20 14.41
C SER A 609 45.52 66.15 14.23
N PRO A 610 45.70 65.12 13.37
CA PRO A 610 44.68 64.06 13.19
C PRO A 610 44.44 63.23 14.46
N GLY A 611 45.36 63.28 15.44
CA GLY A 611 45.23 62.64 16.75
C GLY A 611 44.88 63.61 17.89
N CYS A 612 44.33 64.79 17.61
CA CYS A 612 44.06 65.81 18.62
C CYS A 612 43.22 65.26 19.78
N ARG A 613 43.75 65.38 21.00
CA ARG A 613 43.07 64.91 22.22
C ARG A 613 41.73 65.60 22.45
N LYS A 614 41.62 66.92 22.18
CA LYS A 614 40.36 67.66 22.26
C LYS A 614 39.30 67.12 21.30
N CYS A 615 39.64 66.92 20.03
CA CYS A 615 38.69 66.38 19.04
C CYS A 615 38.33 64.91 19.30
N LYS A 616 39.26 64.11 19.81
CA LYS A 616 38.98 62.73 20.24
C LYS A 616 38.03 62.71 21.45
N ALA A 617 38.27 63.56 22.46
CA ALA A 617 37.41 63.68 23.63
C ALA A 617 36.03 64.26 23.28
N ALA A 618 35.95 65.23 22.37
CA ALA A 618 34.68 65.74 21.84
C ALA A 618 33.90 64.65 21.09
N LYS A 619 34.59 63.84 20.28
CA LYS A 619 33.97 62.69 19.60
C LYS A 619 33.46 61.64 20.59
N ILE A 620 34.19 61.36 21.66
CA ILE A 620 33.75 60.43 22.72
C ILE A 620 32.52 60.99 23.43
N ALA A 621 32.52 62.29 23.77
CA ALA A 621 31.36 62.94 24.38
C ALA A 621 30.13 62.94 23.46
N SER A 622 30.31 63.19 22.15
CA SER A 622 29.22 63.14 21.16
C SER A 622 28.65 61.73 20.95
N GLN A 623 29.46 60.71 21.22
CA GLN A 623 29.06 59.30 21.10
C GLN A 623 28.50 58.72 22.40
N LEU A 624 28.50 59.51 23.49
CA LEU A 624 27.91 59.09 24.75
C LEU A 624 26.38 59.03 24.60
N ALA A 625 25.86 57.81 24.57
CA ALA A 625 24.45 57.55 24.33
C ALA A 625 23.91 56.53 25.33
N ILE A 626 22.69 56.76 25.80
CA ILE A 626 21.94 55.86 26.66
C ILE A 626 20.92 55.08 25.82
N LYS A 627 20.70 53.81 26.16
CA LYS A 627 19.63 53.00 25.56
C LYS A 627 18.29 53.37 26.16
N VAL A 628 17.24 53.39 25.35
CA VAL A 628 15.86 53.57 25.81
C VAL A 628 15.39 52.31 26.56
N HIS A 629 14.65 52.50 27.65
CA HIS A 629 13.95 51.45 28.39
C HIS A 629 12.45 51.53 28.06
N GLU A 630 11.90 50.43 27.56
CA GLU A 630 10.49 50.31 27.18
C GLU A 630 9.73 49.52 28.25
N TRP A 631 8.60 50.06 28.72
CA TRP A 631 7.77 49.36 29.70
C TRP A 631 7.28 48.00 29.17
N PRO A 632 7.35 46.90 29.95
CA PRO A 632 7.09 45.56 29.42
C PRO A 632 5.62 45.29 29.07
N LEU A 633 4.68 45.89 29.79
CA LEU A 633 3.24 45.63 29.60
C LEU A 633 2.52 46.76 28.84
N PRO A 634 1.47 46.45 28.05
CA PRO A 634 0.63 47.47 27.44
C PRO A 634 0.01 48.43 28.46
N GLN A 635 -0.09 49.72 28.10
CA GLN A 635 -0.68 50.74 28.98
C GLN A 635 -2.17 50.49 29.26
N LYS A 636 -2.88 49.85 28.32
CA LYS A 636 -4.29 49.48 28.50
C LYS A 636 -4.40 48.29 29.45
N SER A 637 -5.01 48.50 30.61
CA SER A 637 -5.15 47.48 31.66
C SER A 637 -5.74 46.15 31.17
N LEU A 638 -6.77 46.18 30.32
CA LEU A 638 -7.39 44.94 29.79
C LEU A 638 -6.44 44.15 28.89
N THR A 639 -5.68 44.86 28.04
CA THR A 639 -4.68 44.22 27.17
C THR A 639 -3.52 43.66 28.00
N ALA A 640 -3.08 44.37 29.04
CA ALA A 640 -2.06 43.87 29.96
C ALA A 640 -2.51 42.57 30.66
N LYS A 641 -3.74 42.52 31.20
CA LYS A 641 -4.31 41.30 31.80
C LYS A 641 -4.32 40.12 30.81
N SER A 642 -4.72 40.37 29.57
CA SER A 642 -4.67 39.36 28.51
C SER A 642 -3.24 38.90 28.20
N VAL A 643 -2.28 39.82 28.15
CA VAL A 643 -0.86 39.47 27.96
C VAL A 643 -0.39 38.53 29.07
N ILE A 644 -0.72 38.81 30.33
CA ILE A 644 -0.35 37.94 31.46
C ILE A 644 -0.96 36.54 31.33
N PHE A 645 -2.25 36.46 31.00
CA PHE A 645 -2.89 35.17 30.72
C PHE A 645 -2.14 34.38 29.62
N HIS A 646 -1.79 35.05 28.52
CA HIS A 646 -1.07 34.40 27.42
C HIS A 646 0.40 34.07 27.71
N LEU A 647 1.03 34.67 28.74
CA LEU A 647 2.37 34.29 29.20
C LEU A 647 2.38 32.93 29.92
N SER A 648 1.27 32.58 30.58
CA SER A 648 1.15 31.42 31.45
C SER A 648 -0.21 30.71 31.32
N ILE A 649 -0.64 30.45 30.09
CA ILE A 649 -1.88 29.72 29.80
C ILE A 649 -1.82 28.32 30.44
N PRO A 650 -2.84 27.90 31.21
CA PRO A 650 -2.96 26.53 31.70
C PRO A 650 -2.93 25.50 30.57
N GLU A 651 -2.27 24.38 30.79
CA GLU A 651 -1.97 23.39 29.73
C GLU A 651 -3.25 22.84 29.07
N ASP A 652 -4.29 22.54 29.86
CA ASP A 652 -5.58 22.05 29.38
C ASP A 652 -6.27 23.05 28.46
N ILE A 653 -6.32 24.32 28.87
CA ILE A 653 -6.91 25.40 28.07
C ILE A 653 -6.14 25.60 26.78
N ALA A 654 -4.80 25.57 26.85
CA ALA A 654 -3.97 25.70 25.66
C ALA A 654 -4.18 24.53 24.68
N ASN A 655 -4.25 23.29 25.17
CA ASN A 655 -4.51 22.11 24.35
C ASN A 655 -5.91 22.15 23.74
N TRP A 656 -6.92 22.58 24.52
CA TRP A 656 -8.28 22.76 24.03
C TRP A 656 -8.38 23.84 22.96
N LEU A 657 -7.75 25.01 23.17
CA LEU A 657 -7.71 26.11 22.20
C LEU A 657 -7.06 25.67 20.89
N ASP A 658 -5.89 25.02 20.96
CA ASP A 658 -5.17 24.54 19.78
C ASP A 658 -5.98 23.46 19.04
N THR A 659 -6.63 22.54 19.77
CA THR A 659 -7.45 21.45 19.18
C THR A 659 -8.71 22.01 18.50
N THR A 660 -9.45 22.88 19.20
CA THR A 660 -10.65 23.53 18.68
C THR A 660 -10.34 24.38 17.46
N TYR A 661 -9.26 25.16 17.50
CA TYR A 661 -8.82 25.96 16.36
C TYR A 661 -8.38 25.09 15.18
N SER A 662 -7.68 23.98 15.43
CA SER A 662 -7.28 23.03 14.38
C SER A 662 -8.48 22.35 13.74
N LEU A 663 -9.51 22.01 14.52
CA LEU A 663 -10.78 21.49 14.03
C LEU A 663 -11.44 22.50 13.07
N ILE A 664 -11.61 23.75 13.50
CA ILE A 664 -12.25 24.78 12.68
C ILE A 664 -11.45 25.08 11.41
N VAL A 665 -10.14 25.31 11.54
CA VAL A 665 -9.32 25.92 10.47
C VAL A 665 -8.61 24.90 9.57
N ASP A 666 -8.22 23.74 10.09
CA ASP A 666 -7.50 22.74 9.28
C ASP A 666 -8.41 21.62 8.76
N ILE A 667 -9.50 21.32 9.47
CA ILE A 667 -10.41 20.20 9.16
C ILE A 667 -11.71 20.69 8.53
N LEU A 668 -12.37 21.68 9.14
CA LEU A 668 -13.67 22.19 8.67
C LEU A 668 -13.56 23.29 7.61
N SER A 669 -12.35 23.78 7.34
CA SER A 669 -12.08 24.81 6.32
C SER A 669 -11.08 24.34 5.23
N PRO A 670 -11.29 23.16 4.59
CA PRO A 670 -10.39 22.62 3.59
C PRO A 670 -10.31 23.56 2.37
N GLY A 671 -9.15 24.20 2.17
CA GLY A 671 -8.91 25.11 1.05
C GLY A 671 -8.69 26.57 1.44
N LEU A 672 -8.80 26.93 2.73
CA LEU A 672 -8.45 28.26 3.22
C LEU A 672 -6.92 28.47 3.13
N HIS A 673 -6.43 28.84 1.95
CA HIS A 673 -5.04 29.26 1.73
C HIS A 673 -4.88 30.74 2.01
N VAL A 674 -4.63 31.07 3.27
CA VAL A 674 -4.23 32.45 3.60
C VAL A 674 -2.72 32.55 3.48
N ALA A 675 -2.25 33.39 2.56
CA ALA A 675 -0.83 33.69 2.44
C ALA A 675 -0.32 34.22 3.78
N GLY A 676 0.75 33.60 4.30
CA GLY A 676 1.36 34.04 5.56
C GLY A 676 1.86 35.48 5.42
N MET A 677 1.78 36.24 6.52
CA MET A 677 2.25 37.62 6.52
C MET A 677 3.76 37.66 6.29
N SER A 678 4.23 38.55 5.42
CA SER A 678 5.68 38.78 5.21
C SER A 678 6.31 39.69 6.26
N HIS A 679 5.51 40.22 7.20
CA HIS A 679 5.97 41.14 8.24
C HIS A 679 6.63 40.38 9.38
N LYS A 680 7.71 40.96 9.93
CA LYS A 680 8.34 40.43 11.15
C LYS A 680 7.36 40.55 12.32
N LEU A 681 6.98 39.40 12.88
CA LEU A 681 6.14 39.32 14.07
C LEU A 681 6.99 39.34 15.33
N TYR A 682 6.51 40.05 16.35
CA TYR A 682 7.10 40.10 17.67
C TYR A 682 6.16 39.36 18.65
N THR A 683 6.60 38.19 19.13
CA THR A 683 5.89 37.38 20.12
C THR A 683 6.38 37.69 21.53
N LEU A 684 5.58 37.32 22.53
CA LEU A 684 5.94 37.52 23.95
C LEU A 684 7.25 36.82 24.35
N GLU A 685 7.50 35.61 23.81
CA GLU A 685 8.73 34.83 24.06
C GLU A 685 9.99 35.50 23.51
N ASN A 686 9.87 36.24 22.41
CA ASN A 686 10.99 36.92 21.75
C ASN A 686 11.18 38.36 22.26
N TYR A 687 10.34 38.79 23.20
CA TYR A 687 10.46 40.08 23.84
C TYR A 687 11.22 39.93 25.15
N GLU A 688 12.50 40.30 25.13
CA GLU A 688 13.47 40.12 26.24
C GLU A 688 12.87 40.40 27.63
N PRO A 689 12.17 41.53 27.90
CA PRO A 689 11.62 41.84 29.23
C PRO A 689 10.50 40.91 29.72
N LEU A 690 9.83 40.18 28.81
CA LEU A 690 8.77 39.22 29.16
C LEU A 690 9.17 37.76 28.91
N SER A 691 10.32 37.53 28.27
CA SER A 691 10.77 36.20 27.84
C SER A 691 11.05 35.25 29.00
N GLU A 692 11.55 35.78 30.12
CA GLU A 692 11.84 35.02 31.34
C GLU A 692 10.56 34.53 32.04
N PHE A 693 9.45 35.26 31.88
CA PHE A 693 8.15 34.95 32.47
C PHE A 693 7.27 34.07 31.57
N SER A 694 7.78 33.65 30.40
CA SER A 694 7.01 32.87 29.44
C SER A 694 7.08 31.38 29.72
N HIS A 695 5.98 30.84 30.25
CA HIS A 695 5.83 29.43 30.61
C HIS A 695 5.10 28.62 29.51
N SER A 696 4.38 29.28 28.60
CA SER A 696 3.56 28.66 27.56
C SER A 696 4.31 28.40 26.23
N ARG A 697 5.44 27.68 26.28
CA ARG A 697 6.25 27.41 25.08
C ARG A 697 5.62 26.37 24.16
N GLY A 698 5.75 26.60 22.84
CA GLY A 698 5.42 25.61 21.80
C GLY A 698 3.94 25.43 21.43
N LYS A 699 3.05 26.32 21.88
CA LYS A 699 1.61 26.31 21.48
C LYS A 699 1.38 27.01 20.13
N ARG A 700 0.32 26.62 19.41
CA ARG A 700 0.02 27.15 18.06
C ARG A 700 -0.51 28.58 18.12
N LEU A 701 -1.46 28.85 19.03
CA LEU A 701 -2.07 30.17 19.18
C LEU A 701 -1.27 31.04 20.16
N LYS A 702 -0.73 32.16 19.67
CA LYS A 702 0.10 33.07 20.48
C LYS A 702 -0.28 34.53 20.28
N LEU A 703 0.01 35.38 21.26
CA LEU A 703 -0.03 36.83 21.05
C LEU A 703 1.20 37.29 20.29
N ALA A 704 0.96 38.02 19.20
CA ALA A 704 1.99 38.65 18.40
C ALA A 704 1.60 40.09 18.03
N SER A 705 2.60 40.91 17.73
CA SER A 705 2.40 42.26 17.20
C SER A 705 3.22 42.47 15.93
N THR A 706 2.69 43.33 15.04
CA THR A 706 3.39 43.83 13.85
C THR A 706 4.13 45.14 14.12
N SER A 707 3.82 45.84 15.21
CA SER A 707 4.54 47.03 15.65
C SER A 707 5.95 46.62 16.09
N LYS A 708 6.96 47.42 15.73
CA LYS A 708 8.34 47.18 16.20
C LYS A 708 8.50 47.69 17.63
N LEU A 709 9.27 46.97 18.45
CA LEU A 709 9.74 47.46 19.75
C LEU A 709 10.52 48.76 19.55
N VAL A 710 10.36 49.73 20.45
CA VAL A 710 11.09 51.01 20.36
C VAL A 710 12.59 50.76 20.43
N VAL A 711 13.02 49.78 21.24
CA VAL A 711 14.41 49.32 21.36
C VAL A 711 14.99 48.70 20.08
N ASN A 712 14.15 48.37 19.10
CA ASN A 712 14.55 47.85 17.78
C ASN A 712 14.35 48.85 16.63
N THR A 713 14.05 50.11 16.97
CA THR A 713 13.95 51.21 16.00
C THR A 713 15.18 52.11 16.05
N HIS A 714 15.28 53.08 15.13
CA HIS A 714 16.31 54.11 15.18
C HIS A 714 16.21 55.04 16.41
N PHE A 715 15.15 54.89 17.23
CA PHE A 715 14.98 55.59 18.50
C PHE A 715 15.55 54.83 19.71
N ALA A 716 16.17 53.65 19.51
CA ALA A 716 16.65 52.79 20.59
C ALA A 716 17.73 53.42 21.48
N THR A 717 18.45 54.42 20.97
CA THR A 717 19.48 55.14 21.71
C THR A 717 19.29 56.65 21.58
N LYS A 718 19.56 57.36 22.68
CA LYS A 718 19.56 58.82 22.73
C LYS A 718 20.94 59.32 23.15
N THR A 719 21.49 60.25 22.38
CA THR A 719 22.77 60.89 22.68
C THR A 719 22.62 61.92 23.78
N MET A 720 23.60 62.05 24.67
CA MET A 720 23.56 63.07 25.73
C MET A 720 23.58 64.50 25.19
N GLU A 721 24.07 64.71 23.96
CA GLU A 721 24.00 65.98 23.24
C GLU A 721 22.57 66.52 23.09
N SER A 722 21.57 65.64 22.94
CA SER A 722 20.17 66.04 22.78
C SER A 722 19.48 66.36 24.11
N ASN A 723 20.19 66.28 25.24
CA ASN A 723 19.68 66.47 26.60
C ASN A 723 18.37 65.71 26.85
N PRO A 724 18.37 64.36 26.73
CA PRO A 724 17.16 63.57 26.81
C PRO A 724 16.49 63.72 28.19
N SER A 725 15.16 63.88 28.19
CA SER A 725 14.34 63.89 29.39
C SER A 725 14.08 62.46 29.89
N GLU A 726 13.50 62.32 31.08
CA GLU A 726 13.10 61.02 31.61
C GLU A 726 12.08 60.32 30.70
N GLU A 727 11.14 61.08 30.12
CA GLU A 727 10.10 60.57 29.21
C GLU A 727 10.69 60.08 27.88
N ASP A 728 11.82 60.66 27.43
CA ASP A 728 12.52 60.24 26.22
C ASP A 728 13.27 58.90 26.39
N ILE A 729 13.64 58.56 27.63
CA ILE A 729 14.39 57.34 27.96
C ILE A 729 13.46 56.23 28.46
N CYS A 730 12.43 56.56 29.22
CA CYS A 730 11.51 55.62 29.83
C CYS A 730 10.17 55.63 29.07
N VAL A 731 10.13 54.93 27.94
CA VAL A 731 8.96 54.92 27.06
C VAL A 731 7.93 53.87 27.46
N ASN A 732 6.68 54.06 27.02
CA ASN A 732 5.62 53.07 27.17
C ASN A 732 5.73 51.96 26.12
N ASN A 733 5.10 50.83 26.41
CA ASN A 733 5.03 49.70 25.49
C ASN A 733 4.37 50.08 24.15
N GLY A 734 5.08 49.90 23.05
CA GLY A 734 4.62 50.21 21.70
C GLY A 734 3.89 49.06 21.00
N MET A 735 3.71 47.91 21.66
CA MET A 735 3.14 46.71 21.05
C MET A 735 1.61 46.75 20.99
N HIS A 736 1.10 46.32 19.84
CA HIS A 736 -0.33 46.07 19.62
C HIS A 736 -0.52 44.57 19.41
N TYR A 737 -0.78 43.87 20.50
CA TYR A 737 -0.95 42.42 20.47
C TYR A 737 -2.27 42.03 19.80
N ARG A 738 -2.24 40.90 19.11
CA ARG A 738 -3.40 40.16 18.61
C ARG A 738 -3.07 38.67 18.63
N VAL A 739 -4.09 37.82 18.74
CA VAL A 739 -3.91 36.36 18.66
C VAL A 739 -3.54 35.99 17.22
N CYS A 740 -2.48 35.21 17.07
CA CYS A 740 -1.87 34.80 15.83
C CYS A 740 -1.74 33.27 15.79
N ASP A 741 -2.03 32.69 14.63
CA ASP A 741 -1.70 31.30 14.31
C ASP A 741 -0.24 31.23 13.88
N MET A 742 0.61 30.58 14.68
CA MET A 742 2.03 30.46 14.38
C MET A 742 2.34 29.48 13.25
N ASN A 743 1.43 28.56 12.90
CA ASN A 743 1.62 27.63 11.80
C ASN A 743 1.39 28.31 10.44
N ARG A 744 0.43 29.23 10.36
CA ARG A 744 0.10 29.99 9.14
C ARG A 744 0.69 31.40 9.11
N ILE A 745 1.25 31.87 10.24
CA ILE A 745 1.80 33.22 10.44
C ILE A 745 0.76 34.28 10.06
N ASN A 746 -0.41 34.20 10.69
CA ASN A 746 -1.52 35.11 10.40
C ASN A 746 -2.45 35.34 11.60
N PHE A 747 -3.11 36.50 11.64
CA PHE A 747 -4.08 36.85 12.67
C PHE A 747 -5.46 36.21 12.41
N LEU A 748 -6.20 35.90 13.47
CA LEU A 748 -7.40 35.07 13.39
C LEU A 748 -8.64 35.73 12.75
N GLY A 749 -8.61 37.05 12.48
CA GLY A 749 -9.79 37.89 12.20
C GLY A 749 -10.74 37.40 11.09
N ASP A 750 -10.22 36.75 10.04
CA ASP A 750 -11.02 36.29 8.89
C ASP A 750 -11.04 34.74 8.74
N MET A 751 -10.37 33.99 9.63
CA MET A 751 -10.19 32.54 9.46
C MET A 751 -11.27 31.68 10.12
N LEU A 752 -12.10 32.26 11.00
CA LEU A 752 -13.09 31.53 11.80
C LEU A 752 -14.49 31.49 11.17
N THR A 753 -14.71 32.15 10.03
CA THR A 753 -16.02 32.30 9.39
C THR A 753 -16.23 31.41 8.16
N HIS A 754 -15.19 30.72 7.69
CA HIS A 754 -15.19 29.98 6.42
C HIS A 754 -15.14 28.45 6.63
N CYS A 755 -16.18 27.87 7.23
CA CYS A 755 -16.30 26.41 7.34
C CYS A 755 -17.10 25.83 6.17
N ASP A 756 -16.46 25.03 5.31
CA ASP A 756 -17.09 24.32 4.20
C ASP A 756 -16.36 23.00 3.89
N ILE A 757 -17.00 21.88 4.22
CA ILE A 757 -16.47 20.53 3.95
C ILE A 757 -17.12 19.87 2.73
N SER A 758 -18.02 20.55 2.03
CA SER A 758 -18.86 19.97 0.97
C SER A 758 -18.04 19.26 -0.11
N ASN A 759 -16.96 19.91 -0.59
CA ASN A 759 -16.09 19.34 -1.63
C ASN A 759 -15.31 18.09 -1.17
N ALA A 760 -14.94 18.03 0.12
CA ALA A 760 -14.16 16.92 0.67
C ALA A 760 -15.04 15.71 1.03
N CYS A 761 -16.31 15.96 1.36
CA CYS A 761 -17.26 14.96 1.81
C CYS A 761 -18.29 14.55 0.75
N SER A 762 -18.31 15.17 -0.44
CA SER A 762 -19.27 14.80 -1.51
C SER A 762 -18.60 14.00 -2.63
N LEU A 763 -19.34 13.06 -3.21
CA LEU A 763 -18.92 12.38 -4.43
C LEU A 763 -18.94 13.35 -5.61
N GLN A 764 -17.76 13.66 -6.16
CA GLN A 764 -17.67 14.49 -7.36
C GLN A 764 -18.12 13.69 -8.59
N LEU A 765 -19.25 14.08 -9.16
CA LEU A 765 -19.70 13.58 -10.45
C LEU A 765 -18.81 14.18 -11.55
N LEU A 766 -18.25 13.34 -12.42
CA LEU A 766 -17.51 13.79 -13.59
C LEU A 766 -18.46 14.57 -14.52
N ASN A 767 -17.99 15.68 -15.10
CA ASN A 767 -18.76 16.40 -16.12
C ASN A 767 -19.09 15.45 -17.29
N GLY A 768 -20.33 14.99 -17.35
CA GLY A 768 -20.87 14.08 -18.35
C GLY A 768 -22.38 14.26 -18.47
N GLN A 769 -22.94 13.87 -19.61
CA GLN A 769 -24.40 13.82 -19.77
C GLN A 769 -24.92 12.64 -18.96
N TYR A 770 -25.41 12.92 -17.75
CA TYR A 770 -26.12 11.96 -16.90
C TYR A 770 -27.58 11.82 -17.33
#